data_AF-A0A534M5L0-F1
#
_entry.id   AF-A0A534M5L0-F1
#
_cell.length_a   1.000
_cell.length_b   1.000
_cell.length_c   1.000
_cell.angle_alpha   90.00
_cell.angle_beta   90.00
_cell.angle_gamma   90.00
#
_symmetry.space_group_name_H-M   'P 1'
#
loop_
_entity.id
_entity.type
_entity.pdbx_description
1 polymer ?
#
loop_
_entity_poly.entity_id
_entity_poly.type
_entity_poly.pdbx_seq_one_letter_code
_entity_poly.pdbx_strand_id
1 'polypeptide(L)'
;MSGYLRDNALRKHLDEKVKETARTRQAAEDGLRAAQDMLDQARRVDTNVAEAERALAEASAAMVAKDYKVAVDKSAEALERGRRSYRERARGIVDSSAALGRLAKGLGADLAETESTLAKAEGALAAEDLGGAIDHAKKAWKRSEKILQEHLSSSFSKAQALILSAKNMSQDVAPIEDLLSRARSAMENNDFQSALDFTKEGLDTIREDMTAAMTREIRVAEDLVRTANELGADTTKPANLIERARGDVTNLDFEKAKNAVNQSRAESEKALQRSLDGRASDFSRILQEARAMGADPAVAQEVLTRAETAIKKGSYQEGAQLAKQGFQAVQQAQFLRVVAVLGTSREKFAAAANMGVDLKGPFEDLNTAREAIRRGAFQEAIAHAKRADVAVDAILDRYRKVETRLKELHRSFAEVEGFGVQTARARKLSEAARQAYQERNPPEVEKAVQSAFDELRRAERERVLEAIERAEFILTLGEQNGVDLSEPSKLLQEAIVATKSDDYRHALDLTTILQGKAERRLAELAAKQISTLRTSLPHLGDESGSLKALVNRADASMASQDFEGAFKAVAEGQRLVEARVRTRAEEIVADLALAVRVGVDVGANVTALEALHRELNAYLGGGQVAEIVATRDKATAALAGITDTLVSLVRGRIGAAQGLKIEVDDLNDLVRRARMAFGVQNYHEGLRLLNDGNERASKASAMHRQAYNAIATAAAFVAEAKKRNVDVSKVVEMLVDAKKAFEQLDLERAVQLAGAARTETDKLTALYSSAQKILSSRGRLELAERLGIAAPHLRQVFADAKEAMKAKDYDKALAFAQRTEDEFTALIKDRLASSLMASEQLLGSLEGVDLAGSSDTLVRARGHLEAGEVEQAAELSLQLKSQLDTRKRQGDETEAALRQIQDILADAEAMNAPLERTRALFESAERAHRLGQFDEALDIVAQADVEATKERDQTIAAMMKRFEESVLRAKKEGTDTRSAEKLFESRRSRSRPSTAWKASSARSARDRSWSSASSPTAARRTRMATTSRRWTRRFTHPIPSRTCGSYSKRSRRSAIRPGSSCRSSPTSGPTRRSSRGRSRKGRPPSRSARSSG
;
A
#
# COMPACT_ATOMS: atom_id res chain seq x y z
N MET A 1 78.86 127.32 -14.94
CA MET A 1 78.04 126.52 -13.99
C MET A 1 77.95 125.09 -14.53
N SER A 2 78.41 124.07 -13.79
CA SER A 2 78.32 122.66 -14.25
C SER A 2 78.37 121.61 -13.12
N GLY A 3 79.19 121.81 -12.07
CA GLY A 3 79.33 120.84 -10.96
C GLY A 3 78.04 120.61 -10.16
N TYR A 4 77.39 121.67 -9.69
CA TYR A 4 76.21 121.61 -8.81
C TYR A 4 75.04 120.76 -9.31
N LEU A 5 74.86 120.61 -10.63
CA LEU A 5 73.81 119.75 -11.18
C LEU A 5 74.16 118.26 -11.11
N ARG A 6 75.45 117.90 -11.23
CA ARG A 6 75.91 116.51 -11.00
C ARG A 6 75.81 116.14 -9.52
N ASP A 7 76.23 117.01 -8.60
CA ASP A 7 76.17 116.72 -7.16
C ASP A 7 74.72 116.60 -6.64
N ASN A 8 73.79 117.40 -7.15
CA ASN A 8 72.38 117.31 -6.78
C ASN A 8 71.73 116.01 -7.32
N ALA A 9 72.04 115.63 -8.57
CA ALA A 9 71.61 114.34 -9.12
C ALA A 9 72.21 113.15 -8.36
N LEU A 10 73.51 113.22 -7.99
CA LEU A 10 74.18 112.18 -7.21
C LEU A 10 73.56 112.04 -5.81
N ARG A 11 73.26 113.17 -5.14
CA ARG A 11 72.58 113.18 -3.84
C ARG A 11 71.18 112.58 -3.91
N LYS A 12 70.36 112.93 -4.91
CA LYS A 12 69.03 112.30 -5.08
C LYS A 12 69.13 110.78 -5.28
N HIS A 13 70.02 110.33 -6.16
CA HIS A 13 70.24 108.91 -6.43
C HIS A 13 70.83 108.15 -5.21
N LEU A 14 71.57 108.84 -4.33
CA LEU A 14 72.00 108.29 -3.03
C LEU A 14 70.85 108.25 -2.02
N ASP A 15 70.05 109.32 -1.87
CA ASP A 15 68.87 109.36 -1.01
C ASP A 15 67.82 108.31 -1.41
N GLU A 16 67.62 108.10 -2.71
CA GLU A 16 66.73 107.08 -3.26
C GLU A 16 67.26 105.68 -2.92
N LYS A 17 68.56 105.42 -3.10
CA LYS A 17 69.18 104.16 -2.67
C LYS A 17 69.17 103.94 -1.15
N VAL A 18 69.27 105.00 -0.34
CA VAL A 18 69.11 104.92 1.12
C VAL A 18 67.65 104.59 1.48
N LYS A 19 66.67 105.17 0.78
CA LYS A 19 65.24 104.84 0.98
C LYS A 19 64.89 103.43 0.50
N GLU A 20 65.46 102.97 -0.61
CA GLU A 20 65.32 101.59 -1.10
C GLU A 20 65.96 100.59 -0.13
N THR A 21 67.20 100.81 0.29
CA THR A 21 67.88 99.92 1.24
C THR A 21 67.22 99.92 2.62
N ALA A 22 66.68 101.05 3.09
CA ALA A 22 65.86 101.10 4.30
C ALA A 22 64.55 100.31 4.14
N ARG A 23 63.87 100.40 2.99
CA ARG A 23 62.67 99.60 2.69
C ARG A 23 62.96 98.11 2.61
N THR A 24 64.05 97.69 1.94
CA THR A 24 64.43 96.26 1.89
C THR A 24 64.87 95.75 3.26
N ARG A 25 65.55 96.59 4.07
CA ARG A 25 65.90 96.24 5.45
C ARG A 25 64.65 96.05 6.29
N GLN A 26 63.69 96.97 6.23
CA GLN A 26 62.44 96.84 6.97
C GLN A 26 61.65 95.58 6.53
N ALA A 27 61.54 95.33 5.23
CA ALA A 27 60.92 94.12 4.70
C ALA A 27 61.62 92.82 5.16
N ALA A 28 62.94 92.86 5.38
CA ALA A 28 63.69 91.73 5.95
C ALA A 28 63.52 91.59 7.47
N GLU A 29 63.40 92.70 8.22
CA GLU A 29 63.08 92.67 9.66
C GLU A 29 61.66 92.15 9.91
N ASP A 30 60.68 92.64 9.14
CA ASP A 30 59.29 92.16 9.14
C ASP A 30 59.19 90.70 8.66
N GLY A 31 59.94 90.33 7.61
CA GLY A 31 60.00 88.98 7.06
C GLY A 31 60.60 87.95 8.04
N LEU A 32 61.73 88.28 8.67
CA LEU A 32 62.33 87.45 9.73
C LEU A 32 61.37 87.26 10.89
N ARG A 33 60.69 88.33 11.32
CA ARG A 33 59.73 88.28 12.43
C ARG A 33 58.53 87.39 12.09
N ALA A 34 57.92 87.58 10.93
CA ALA A 34 56.80 86.75 10.48
C ALA A 34 57.19 85.27 10.31
N ALA A 35 58.42 85.00 9.85
CA ALA A 35 58.96 83.64 9.77
C ALA A 35 59.14 83.04 11.18
N GLN A 36 59.74 83.79 12.12
CA GLN A 36 59.93 83.34 13.50
C GLN A 36 58.60 83.08 14.22
N ASP A 37 57.64 84.00 14.15
CA ASP A 37 56.29 83.84 14.73
C ASP A 37 55.58 82.60 14.17
N MET A 38 55.75 82.30 12.88
CA MET A 38 55.24 81.08 12.23
C MET A 38 55.92 79.80 12.74
N LEU A 39 57.25 79.80 12.93
CA LEU A 39 57.95 78.63 13.49
C LEU A 39 57.59 78.40 14.95
N ASP A 40 57.43 79.45 15.76
CA ASP A 40 57.00 79.31 17.16
C ASP A 40 55.53 78.87 17.29
N GLN A 41 54.67 79.14 16.30
CA GLN A 41 53.35 78.51 16.22
C GLN A 41 53.46 77.02 15.83
N ALA A 42 54.25 76.68 14.81
CA ALA A 42 54.43 75.30 14.36
C ALA A 42 55.06 74.39 15.45
N ARG A 43 56.03 74.92 16.22
CA ARG A 43 56.66 74.27 17.38
C ARG A 43 55.66 73.91 18.47
N ARG A 44 54.63 74.75 18.73
CA ARG A 44 53.56 74.48 19.72
C ARG A 44 52.63 73.32 19.36
N VAL A 45 52.82 72.70 18.19
CA VAL A 45 52.06 71.54 17.70
C VAL A 45 53.00 70.38 17.28
N ASP A 46 54.23 70.39 17.81
CA ASP A 46 55.26 69.38 17.58
C ASP A 46 55.58 69.15 16.09
N THR A 47 55.56 70.23 15.31
CA THR A 47 55.89 70.20 13.88
C THR A 47 57.40 70.16 13.68
N ASN A 48 57.90 69.28 12.79
CA ASN A 48 59.30 69.34 12.37
C ASN A 48 59.56 70.59 11.51
N VAL A 49 60.29 71.54 12.09
CA VAL A 49 60.64 72.84 11.49
C VAL A 49 62.10 72.95 11.04
N ALA A 50 62.91 71.89 11.16
CA ALA A 50 64.37 71.96 11.02
C ALA A 50 64.89 72.54 9.67
N GLU A 51 64.18 72.33 8.57
CA GLU A 51 64.53 72.95 7.27
C GLU A 51 64.18 74.44 7.19
N ALA A 52 63.09 74.84 7.84
CA ALA A 52 62.69 76.24 7.93
C ALA A 52 63.58 77.02 8.91
N GLU A 53 64.01 76.39 10.01
CA GLU A 53 64.98 76.94 10.96
C GLU A 53 66.35 77.20 10.30
N ARG A 54 66.81 76.30 9.41
CA ARG A 54 68.02 76.52 8.59
C ARG A 54 67.89 77.75 7.70
N ALA A 55 66.78 77.87 6.96
CA ALA A 55 66.52 79.05 6.13
C ALA A 55 66.39 80.34 6.97
N LEU A 56 65.81 80.27 8.17
CA LEU A 56 65.73 81.42 9.10
C LEU A 56 67.13 81.84 9.62
N ALA A 57 68.01 80.87 9.88
CA ALA A 57 69.40 81.13 10.26
C ALA A 57 70.20 81.76 9.10
N GLU A 58 70.01 81.27 7.87
CA GLU A 58 70.60 81.88 6.66
C GLU A 58 70.12 83.32 6.44
N ALA A 59 68.82 83.58 6.61
CA ALA A 59 68.24 84.92 6.54
C ALA A 59 68.80 85.86 7.63
N SER A 60 68.95 85.35 8.85
CA SER A 60 69.50 86.10 9.99
C SER A 60 70.99 86.43 9.77
N ALA A 61 71.76 85.51 9.20
CA ALA A 61 73.15 85.75 8.83
C ALA A 61 73.27 86.81 7.71
N ALA A 62 72.40 86.76 6.70
CA ALA A 62 72.34 87.78 5.64
C ALA A 62 72.02 89.19 6.19
N MET A 63 71.13 89.30 7.18
CA MET A 63 70.88 90.57 7.88
C MET A 63 72.11 91.14 8.59
N VAL A 64 72.87 90.29 9.30
CA VAL A 64 74.12 90.69 9.96
C VAL A 64 75.18 91.12 8.93
N ALA A 65 75.25 90.43 7.79
CA ALA A 65 76.09 90.80 6.65
C ALA A 65 75.62 92.06 5.89
N LYS A 66 74.42 92.58 6.20
CA LYS A 66 73.73 93.68 5.52
C LYS A 66 73.32 93.39 4.06
N ASP A 67 73.26 92.13 3.66
CA ASP A 67 72.62 91.73 2.40
C ASP A 67 71.11 91.63 2.60
N TYR A 68 70.46 92.80 2.57
CA TYR A 68 69.03 92.93 2.78
C TYR A 68 68.18 92.25 1.70
N LYS A 69 68.76 91.88 0.54
CA LYS A 69 68.02 91.14 -0.51
C LYS A 69 67.99 89.66 -0.20
N VAL A 70 69.16 89.06 0.04
CA VAL A 70 69.25 87.66 0.45
C VAL A 70 68.49 87.41 1.76
N ALA A 71 68.46 88.39 2.67
CA ALA A 71 67.64 88.31 3.88
C ALA A 71 66.12 88.26 3.63
N VAL A 72 65.58 89.08 2.70
CA VAL A 72 64.16 88.98 2.30
C VAL A 72 63.88 87.62 1.67
N ASP A 73 64.68 87.22 0.67
CA ASP A 73 64.47 85.97 -0.06
C ASP A 73 64.51 84.75 0.88
N LYS A 74 65.49 84.70 1.79
CA LYS A 74 65.64 83.60 2.76
C LYS A 74 64.61 83.62 3.89
N SER A 75 64.14 84.78 4.35
CA SER A 75 63.06 84.84 5.35
C SER A 75 61.72 84.40 4.75
N ALA A 76 61.45 84.73 3.49
CA ALA A 76 60.31 84.18 2.74
C ALA A 76 60.45 82.65 2.53
N GLU A 77 61.65 82.16 2.19
CA GLU A 77 61.95 80.72 2.06
C GLU A 77 61.72 79.95 3.38
N ALA A 78 62.02 80.56 4.52
CA ALA A 78 61.77 80.02 5.86
C ALA A 78 60.26 80.02 6.20
N LEU A 79 59.59 81.14 5.95
CA LEU A 79 58.16 81.34 6.25
C LEU A 79 57.28 80.36 5.47
N GLU A 80 57.53 80.14 4.17
CA GLU A 80 56.75 79.20 3.37
C GLU A 80 57.06 77.73 3.71
N ARG A 81 58.30 77.37 4.07
CA ARG A 81 58.58 76.04 4.64
C ARG A 81 57.84 75.83 5.97
N GLY A 82 57.89 76.80 6.87
CA GLY A 82 57.18 76.77 8.16
C GLY A 82 55.68 76.57 7.97
N ARG A 83 55.05 77.39 7.12
CA ARG A 83 53.63 77.27 6.73
C ARG A 83 53.31 75.90 6.12
N ARG A 84 54.16 75.37 5.24
CA ARG A 84 53.95 74.05 4.63
C ARG A 84 53.94 72.95 5.68
N SER A 85 54.99 72.84 6.49
CA SER A 85 55.07 71.81 7.54
C SER A 85 53.93 71.94 8.55
N TYR A 86 53.55 73.18 8.93
CA TYR A 86 52.46 73.41 9.87
C TYR A 86 51.09 73.06 9.27
N ARG A 87 50.83 73.39 7.99
CA ARG A 87 49.60 73.00 7.27
C ARG A 87 49.50 71.47 7.13
N GLU A 88 50.63 70.79 6.89
CA GLU A 88 50.73 69.33 6.81
C GLU A 88 50.47 68.66 8.17
N ARG A 89 51.03 69.21 9.26
CA ARG A 89 50.75 68.76 10.64
C ARG A 89 49.30 69.01 11.06
N ALA A 90 48.75 70.19 10.78
CA ALA A 90 47.36 70.54 11.08
C ALA A 90 46.39 69.62 10.33
N ARG A 91 46.66 69.37 9.03
CA ARG A 91 45.91 68.39 8.23
C ARG A 91 45.98 66.99 8.82
N GLY A 92 47.15 66.49 9.19
CA GLY A 92 47.28 65.16 9.82
C GLY A 92 46.47 64.99 11.10
N ILE A 93 46.28 66.07 11.88
CA ILE A 93 45.44 66.08 13.09
C ILE A 93 43.94 66.10 12.74
N VAL A 94 43.53 66.80 11.68
CA VAL A 94 42.15 66.75 11.16
C VAL A 94 41.84 65.37 10.58
N ASP A 95 42.71 64.84 9.73
CA ASP A 95 42.56 63.53 9.08
C ASP A 95 42.49 62.39 10.13
N SER A 96 43.27 62.44 11.22
CA SER A 96 43.19 61.46 12.31
C SER A 96 41.89 61.61 13.14
N SER A 97 41.45 62.84 13.41
CA SER A 97 40.18 63.11 14.09
C SER A 97 38.97 62.67 13.25
N ALA A 98 39.04 62.83 11.93
CA ALA A 98 38.05 62.34 10.99
C ALA A 98 38.03 60.81 10.90
N ALA A 99 39.20 60.15 10.93
CA ALA A 99 39.29 58.69 11.00
C ALA A 99 38.61 58.15 12.27
N LEU A 100 38.95 58.70 13.44
CA LEU A 100 38.32 58.29 14.72
C LEU A 100 36.80 58.56 14.73
N GLY A 101 36.35 59.66 14.12
CA GLY A 101 34.93 59.97 13.92
C GLY A 101 34.21 58.93 13.05
N ARG A 102 34.84 58.45 11.96
CA ARG A 102 34.28 57.37 11.12
C ARG A 102 34.16 56.06 11.89
N LEU A 103 35.15 55.71 12.72
CA LEU A 103 35.09 54.50 13.56
C LEU A 103 33.93 54.57 14.56
N ALA A 104 33.77 55.70 15.26
CA ALA A 104 32.62 55.91 16.14
C ALA A 104 31.28 55.86 15.39
N LYS A 105 31.23 56.31 14.12
CA LYS A 105 30.02 56.24 13.27
C LYS A 105 29.69 54.82 12.84
N GLY A 106 30.70 53.97 12.60
CA GLY A 106 30.52 52.55 12.33
C GLY A 106 29.83 51.77 13.45
N LEU A 107 29.85 52.30 14.68
CA LEU A 107 29.16 51.75 15.85
C LEU A 107 27.72 52.27 16.04
N GLY A 108 27.22 53.10 15.11
CA GLY A 108 25.84 53.61 15.15
C GLY A 108 25.57 54.72 16.17
N ALA A 109 26.61 55.36 16.71
CA ALA A 109 26.47 56.49 17.61
C ALA A 109 26.00 57.77 16.89
N ASP A 110 25.18 58.60 17.55
CA ASP A 110 24.89 59.95 17.05
C ASP A 110 26.14 60.82 17.16
N LEU A 111 26.55 61.38 16.02
CA LEU A 111 27.76 62.16 15.83
C LEU A 111 27.47 63.49 15.12
N ALA A 112 26.22 63.95 15.04
CA ALA A 112 25.87 65.20 14.35
C ALA A 112 26.70 66.40 14.85
N GLU A 113 26.94 66.51 16.17
CA GLU A 113 27.86 67.52 16.72
C GLU A 113 29.32 67.30 16.31
N THR A 114 29.78 66.05 16.31
CA THR A 114 31.16 65.67 15.99
C THR A 114 31.48 65.96 14.52
N GLU A 115 30.61 65.55 13.60
CA GLU A 115 30.67 65.87 12.17
C GLU A 115 30.59 67.38 11.94
N SER A 116 29.72 68.10 12.66
CA SER A 116 29.69 69.57 12.63
C SER A 116 31.02 70.19 13.08
N THR A 117 31.72 69.61 14.07
CA THR A 117 33.06 70.09 14.47
C THR A 117 34.17 69.69 13.49
N LEU A 118 34.08 68.55 12.82
CA LEU A 118 35.03 68.16 11.77
C LEU A 118 34.90 69.05 10.53
N ALA A 119 33.69 69.31 10.06
CA ALA A 119 33.44 70.23 8.94
C ALA A 119 33.94 71.67 9.24
N LYS A 120 33.87 72.10 10.50
CA LYS A 120 34.47 73.38 10.95
C LYS A 120 36.00 73.34 10.97
N ALA A 121 36.61 72.19 11.29
CA ALA A 121 38.05 72.01 11.22
C ALA A 121 38.57 72.00 9.77
N GLU A 122 37.87 71.31 8.87
CA GLU A 122 38.16 71.28 7.43
C GLU A 122 37.99 72.67 6.79
N GLY A 123 36.91 73.38 7.15
CA GLY A 123 36.70 74.78 6.73
C GLY A 123 37.80 75.73 7.21
N ALA A 124 38.29 75.56 8.43
CA ALA A 124 39.41 76.35 8.96
C ALA A 124 40.74 76.03 8.24
N LEU A 125 41.02 74.76 7.89
CA LEU A 125 42.16 74.41 7.03
C LEU A 125 42.07 75.10 5.65
N ALA A 126 40.89 75.12 5.04
CA ALA A 126 40.66 75.75 3.74
C ALA A 126 40.79 77.28 3.79
N ALA A 127 40.56 77.90 4.95
CA ALA A 127 40.75 79.33 5.20
C ALA A 127 42.17 79.69 5.72
N GLU A 128 43.07 78.71 5.79
CA GLU A 128 44.42 78.81 6.36
C GLU A 128 44.49 79.16 7.87
N ASP A 129 43.38 79.09 8.60
CA ASP A 129 43.37 79.11 10.07
C ASP A 129 43.79 77.76 10.64
N LEU A 130 45.09 77.51 10.60
CA LEU A 130 45.70 76.27 11.10
C LEU A 130 45.47 76.08 12.61
N GLY A 131 45.36 77.17 13.37
CA GLY A 131 45.10 77.13 14.81
C GLY A 131 43.68 76.68 15.12
N GLY A 132 42.68 77.35 14.54
CA GLY A 132 41.27 76.99 14.67
C GLY A 132 40.98 75.58 14.18
N ALA A 133 41.60 75.17 13.06
CA ALA A 133 41.50 73.80 12.54
C ALA A 133 41.89 72.74 13.58
N ILE A 134 43.07 72.91 14.20
CA ILE A 134 43.58 71.98 15.22
C ILE A 134 42.69 71.94 16.45
N ASP A 135 42.17 73.07 16.91
CA ASP A 135 41.29 73.14 18.08
C ASP A 135 39.90 72.56 17.82
N HIS A 136 39.37 72.69 16.60
CA HIS A 136 38.14 72.01 16.20
C HIS A 136 38.35 70.49 16.05
N ALA A 137 39.48 70.05 15.48
CA ALA A 137 39.85 68.64 15.40
C ALA A 137 39.97 67.99 16.77
N LYS A 138 40.72 68.60 17.71
CA LYS A 138 40.86 68.12 19.10
C LYS A 138 39.52 68.00 19.83
N LYS A 139 38.53 68.86 19.53
CA LYS A 139 37.16 68.80 20.08
C LYS A 139 36.35 67.65 19.47
N ALA A 140 36.57 67.30 18.20
CA ALA A 140 35.96 66.13 17.57
C ALA A 140 36.59 64.81 18.06
N TRP A 141 37.92 64.75 18.15
CA TRP A 141 38.68 63.60 18.66
C TRP A 141 38.15 63.15 20.03
N LYS A 142 38.13 64.06 21.01
CA LYS A 142 37.69 63.74 22.39
C LYS A 142 36.24 63.26 22.52
N ARG A 143 35.33 63.68 21.61
CA ARG A 143 33.96 63.14 21.56
C ARG A 143 33.96 61.69 21.06
N SER A 144 34.66 61.44 19.95
CA SER A 144 34.74 60.11 19.32
C SER A 144 35.44 59.10 20.25
N GLU A 145 36.55 59.51 20.87
CA GLU A 145 37.30 58.77 21.88
C GLU A 145 36.40 58.30 23.05
N LYS A 146 35.61 59.22 23.64
CA LYS A 146 34.67 58.88 24.72
C LYS A 146 33.64 57.83 24.29
N ILE A 147 33.04 57.99 23.11
CA ILE A 147 32.03 57.07 22.56
C ILE A 147 32.62 55.67 22.35
N LEU A 148 33.86 55.61 21.81
CA LEU A 148 34.59 54.35 21.61
C LEU A 148 34.91 53.66 22.94
N GLN A 149 35.36 54.41 23.96
CA GLN A 149 35.62 53.88 25.31
C GLN A 149 34.34 53.35 25.99
N GLU A 150 33.20 54.05 25.87
CA GLU A 150 31.91 53.60 26.41
C GLU A 150 31.42 52.31 25.71
N HIS A 151 31.57 52.22 24.39
CA HIS A 151 31.21 51.01 23.63
C HIS A 151 32.13 49.82 23.98
N LEU A 152 33.45 50.02 24.06
CA LEU A 152 34.41 48.99 24.45
C LEU A 152 34.12 48.49 25.87
N SER A 153 33.88 49.38 26.83
CA SER A 153 33.52 49.03 28.22
C SER A 153 32.25 48.17 28.30
N SER A 154 31.21 48.52 27.55
CA SER A 154 30.00 47.69 27.43
C SER A 154 30.29 46.31 26.82
N SER A 155 31.17 46.26 25.82
CA SER A 155 31.53 45.03 25.09
C SER A 155 32.39 44.08 25.94
N PHE A 156 33.38 44.60 26.66
CA PHE A 156 34.15 43.85 27.67
C PHE A 156 33.23 43.27 28.76
N SER A 157 32.24 44.04 29.23
CA SER A 157 31.29 43.58 30.25
C SER A 157 30.44 42.40 29.76
N LYS A 158 29.98 42.43 28.50
CA LYS A 158 29.28 41.31 27.85
C LYS A 158 30.18 40.09 27.70
N ALA A 159 31.43 40.30 27.26
CA ALA A 159 32.40 39.22 27.07
C ALA A 159 32.73 38.51 28.40
N GLN A 160 32.92 39.27 29.49
CA GLN A 160 33.14 38.71 30.82
C GLN A 160 31.95 37.90 31.35
N ALA A 161 30.71 38.33 31.08
CA ALA A 161 29.51 37.56 31.43
C ALA A 161 29.43 36.23 30.66
N LEU A 162 29.79 36.23 29.37
CA LEU A 162 29.88 35.00 28.57
C LEU A 162 31.01 34.10 29.05
N ILE A 163 32.20 34.63 29.39
CA ILE A 163 33.32 33.87 29.97
C ILE A 163 32.91 33.19 31.28
N LEU A 164 32.14 33.87 32.14
CA LEU A 164 31.65 33.27 33.38
C LEU A 164 30.69 32.09 33.11
N SER A 165 29.74 32.24 32.17
CA SER A 165 28.85 31.13 31.81
C SER A 165 29.60 29.98 31.11
N ALA A 166 30.65 30.26 30.34
CA ALA A 166 31.53 29.26 29.74
C ALA A 166 32.34 28.48 30.79
N LYS A 167 32.85 29.15 31.84
CA LYS A 167 33.46 28.49 33.01
C LYS A 167 32.45 27.62 33.76
N ASN A 168 31.22 28.09 33.95
CA ASN A 168 30.10 27.28 34.50
C ASN A 168 29.66 26.13 33.57
N MET A 169 30.06 26.17 32.29
CA MET A 169 29.91 25.09 31.31
C MET A 169 31.17 24.24 31.09
N SER A 170 32.22 24.45 31.89
CA SER A 170 33.50 23.73 31.83
C SER A 170 34.15 23.74 30.45
N GLN A 171 33.93 24.81 29.68
CA GLN A 171 34.66 25.07 28.44
C GLN A 171 36.02 25.71 28.76
N ASP A 172 36.99 25.55 27.86
CA ASP A 172 38.19 26.38 27.88
C ASP A 172 37.84 27.80 27.41
N VAL A 173 38.49 28.79 28.04
CA VAL A 173 38.32 30.21 27.76
C VAL A 173 39.65 30.95 27.66
N ALA A 174 40.79 30.26 27.83
CA ALA A 174 42.11 30.88 27.74
C ALA A 174 42.37 31.62 26.40
N PRO A 175 41.91 31.14 25.23
CA PRO A 175 42.04 31.89 23.98
C PRO A 175 41.25 33.21 23.98
N ILE A 176 40.06 33.22 24.59
CA ILE A 176 39.18 34.39 24.67
C ILE A 176 39.70 35.38 25.72
N GLU A 177 40.24 34.90 26.84
CA GLU A 177 40.90 35.74 27.84
C GLU A 177 42.17 36.41 27.30
N ASP A 178 42.94 35.74 26.42
CA ASP A 178 44.08 36.34 25.70
C ASP A 178 43.62 37.40 24.68
N LEU A 179 42.57 37.14 23.88
CA LEU A 179 42.00 38.14 22.96
C LEU A 179 41.54 39.41 23.69
N LEU A 180 40.84 39.27 24.83
CA LEU A 180 40.45 40.42 25.65
C LEU A 180 41.63 41.14 26.31
N SER A 181 42.72 40.42 26.63
CA SER A 181 43.97 41.00 27.12
C SER A 181 44.62 41.88 26.04
N ARG A 182 44.74 41.36 24.81
CA ARG A 182 45.24 42.09 23.64
C ARG A 182 44.36 43.31 23.32
N ALA A 183 43.03 43.17 23.39
CA ALA A 183 42.09 44.27 23.20
C ALA A 183 42.30 45.40 24.23
N ARG A 184 42.54 45.05 25.51
CA ARG A 184 42.87 46.04 26.54
C ARG A 184 44.18 46.75 26.23
N SER A 185 45.25 46.03 25.88
CA SER A 185 46.53 46.65 25.54
C SER A 185 46.45 47.50 24.27
N ALA A 186 45.61 47.16 23.29
CA ALA A 186 45.34 48.02 22.13
C ALA A 186 44.64 49.33 22.56
N MET A 187 43.64 49.25 23.44
CA MET A 187 42.95 50.41 24.01
C MET A 187 43.89 51.32 24.82
N GLU A 188 44.79 50.74 25.64
CA GLU A 188 45.80 51.48 26.40
C GLU A 188 46.82 52.20 25.49
N ASN A 189 47.07 51.67 24.29
CA ASN A 189 47.90 52.31 23.26
C ASN A 189 47.11 53.30 22.37
N ASN A 190 45.81 53.52 22.61
CA ASN A 190 44.88 54.31 21.79
C ASN A 190 44.63 53.76 20.37
N ASP A 191 44.93 52.47 20.12
CA ASP A 191 44.50 51.77 18.91
C ASP A 191 43.09 51.23 19.10
N PHE A 192 42.12 52.13 18.93
CA PHE A 192 40.69 51.80 19.06
C PHE A 192 40.19 50.85 17.96
N GLN A 193 40.89 50.74 16.82
CA GLN A 193 40.49 49.80 15.76
C GLN A 193 40.82 48.38 16.20
N SER A 194 42.09 48.10 16.51
CA SER A 194 42.51 46.77 16.98
C SER A 194 41.80 46.38 18.28
N ALA A 195 41.51 47.34 19.17
CA ALA A 195 40.73 47.09 20.38
C ALA A 195 39.29 46.63 20.09
N LEU A 196 38.61 47.25 19.10
CA LEU A 196 37.27 46.83 18.68
C LEU A 196 37.30 45.46 18.00
N ASP A 197 38.26 45.24 17.09
CA ASP A 197 38.36 43.98 16.33
C ASP A 197 38.64 42.79 17.25
N PHE A 198 39.64 42.87 18.15
CA PHE A 198 39.91 41.79 19.13
C PHE A 198 38.76 41.58 20.11
N THR A 199 38.04 42.63 20.52
CA THR A 199 36.86 42.50 21.41
C THR A 199 35.71 41.81 20.69
N LYS A 200 35.50 42.12 19.40
CA LYS A 200 34.48 41.48 18.56
C LYS A 200 34.84 40.02 18.29
N GLU A 201 36.07 39.73 17.89
CA GLU A 201 36.60 38.38 17.68
C GLU A 201 36.35 37.51 18.93
N GLY A 202 36.77 37.97 20.11
CA GLY A 202 36.52 37.26 21.37
C GLY A 202 35.04 37.05 21.72
N LEU A 203 34.16 38.01 21.38
CA LEU A 203 32.71 37.89 21.56
C LEU A 203 32.06 36.90 20.58
N ASP A 204 32.50 36.87 19.33
CA ASP A 204 31.97 35.96 18.32
C ASP A 204 32.49 34.53 18.55
N THR A 205 33.78 34.33 18.85
CA THR A 205 34.34 33.01 19.20
C THR A 205 33.61 32.38 20.39
N ILE A 206 33.46 33.09 21.51
CA ILE A 206 32.79 32.49 22.69
C ILE A 206 31.30 32.21 22.45
N ARG A 207 30.63 33.02 21.60
CA ARG A 207 29.24 32.80 21.20
C ARG A 207 29.11 31.54 20.34
N GLU A 208 30.03 31.33 19.39
CA GLU A 208 30.05 30.14 18.55
C GLU A 208 30.38 28.87 19.34
N ASP A 209 31.42 28.89 20.19
CA ASP A 209 31.80 27.75 21.03
C ASP A 209 30.67 27.32 21.98
N MET A 210 30.03 28.28 22.66
CA MET A 210 28.91 27.99 23.57
C MET A 210 27.67 27.47 22.84
N THR A 211 27.38 28.00 21.65
CA THR A 211 26.30 27.52 20.78
C THR A 211 26.59 26.12 20.26
N ALA A 212 27.82 25.85 19.83
CA ALA A 212 28.26 24.53 19.37
C ALA A 212 28.24 23.49 20.49
N ALA A 213 28.70 23.85 21.69
CA ALA A 213 28.64 23.00 22.88
C ALA A 213 27.19 22.63 23.24
N MET A 214 26.29 23.63 23.35
CA MET A 214 24.90 23.37 23.69
C MET A 214 24.17 22.57 22.60
N THR A 215 24.49 22.81 21.32
CA THR A 215 23.92 22.03 20.20
C THR A 215 24.33 20.55 20.25
N ARG A 216 25.55 20.23 20.70
CA ARG A 216 25.98 18.83 20.94
C ARG A 216 25.17 18.21 22.09
N GLU A 217 25.03 18.93 23.20
CA GLU A 217 24.27 18.45 24.36
C GLU A 217 22.78 18.22 24.04
N ILE A 218 22.17 19.12 23.26
CA ILE A 218 20.80 18.99 22.75
C ILE A 218 20.64 17.72 21.91
N ARG A 219 21.53 17.46 20.95
CA ARG A 219 21.47 16.25 20.09
C ARG A 219 21.52 14.95 20.90
N VAL A 220 22.33 14.89 21.96
CA VAL A 220 22.39 13.72 22.85
C VAL A 220 21.07 13.52 23.62
N ALA A 221 20.36 14.60 23.96
CA ALA A 221 19.01 14.49 24.52
C ALA A 221 17.98 14.08 23.45
N GLU A 222 18.06 14.60 22.23
CA GLU A 222 17.23 14.19 21.09
C GLU A 222 17.41 12.70 20.74
N ASP A 223 18.62 12.16 20.85
CA ASP A 223 18.92 10.73 20.67
C ASP A 223 18.28 9.85 21.76
N LEU A 224 18.31 10.29 23.02
CA LEU A 224 17.59 9.64 24.13
C LEU A 224 16.08 9.69 23.92
N VAL A 225 15.53 10.85 23.52
CA VAL A 225 14.11 11.04 23.20
C VAL A 225 13.68 10.16 22.03
N ARG A 226 14.45 10.10 20.95
CA ARG A 226 14.16 9.22 19.80
C ARG A 226 14.17 7.75 20.20
N THR A 227 15.16 7.34 21.01
CA THR A 227 15.22 5.98 21.56
C THR A 227 13.97 5.67 22.40
N ALA A 228 13.48 6.63 23.19
CA ALA A 228 12.26 6.47 23.98
C ALA A 228 10.99 6.36 23.13
N ASN A 229 10.89 7.15 22.05
CA ASN A 229 9.78 7.07 21.10
C ASN A 229 9.79 5.75 20.30
N GLU A 230 10.97 5.23 19.89
CA GLU A 230 11.10 3.88 19.30
C GLU A 230 10.64 2.76 20.25
N LEU A 231 10.73 2.98 21.57
CA LEU A 231 10.19 2.09 22.58
C LEU A 231 8.73 2.41 22.97
N GLY A 232 8.07 3.37 22.32
CA GLY A 232 6.67 3.74 22.58
C GLY A 232 6.45 4.35 23.97
N ALA A 233 7.44 5.02 24.54
CA ALA A 233 7.29 5.81 25.76
C ALA A 233 6.71 7.21 25.43
N ASP A 234 6.03 7.84 26.40
CA ASP A 234 5.61 9.24 26.27
C ASP A 234 6.82 10.18 26.31
N THR A 235 7.10 10.81 25.17
CA THR A 235 8.21 11.75 24.98
C THR A 235 7.78 13.21 24.91
N THR A 236 6.51 13.54 25.15
CA THR A 236 5.98 14.91 25.01
C THR A 236 6.71 15.93 25.90
N LYS A 237 6.90 15.59 27.18
CA LYS A 237 7.59 16.47 28.14
C LYS A 237 9.09 16.66 27.82
N PRO A 238 9.88 15.59 27.55
CA PRO A 238 11.25 15.75 27.05
C PRO A 238 11.38 16.59 25.78
N ALA A 239 10.50 16.42 24.80
CA ALA A 239 10.53 17.17 23.55
C ALA A 239 10.29 18.68 23.78
N ASN A 240 9.28 19.03 24.58
CA ASN A 240 9.00 20.43 24.93
C ASN A 240 10.17 21.10 25.68
N LEU A 241 10.94 20.33 26.47
CA LEU A 241 12.14 20.82 27.14
C LEU A 241 13.32 21.03 26.18
N ILE A 242 13.41 20.26 25.08
CA ILE A 242 14.41 20.47 24.02
C ILE A 242 14.08 21.72 23.19
N GLU A 243 12.82 21.92 22.79
CA GLU A 243 12.42 23.15 22.07
C GLU A 243 12.62 24.40 22.95
N ARG A 244 12.34 24.30 24.25
CA ARG A 244 12.72 25.34 25.21
C ARG A 244 14.23 25.59 25.23
N ALA A 245 15.05 24.55 25.30
CA ALA A 245 16.51 24.70 25.31
C ALA A 245 17.04 25.38 24.03
N ARG A 246 16.45 25.10 22.86
CA ARG A 246 16.76 25.80 21.60
C ARG A 246 16.40 27.28 21.68
N GLY A 247 15.23 27.63 22.22
CA GLY A 247 14.83 29.02 22.45
C GLY A 247 15.77 29.76 23.41
N ASP A 248 16.12 29.11 24.53
CA ASP A 248 17.09 29.64 25.49
C ASP A 248 18.49 29.82 24.84
N VAL A 249 18.92 28.95 23.92
CA VAL A 249 20.15 29.15 23.10
C VAL A 249 20.04 30.36 22.17
N THR A 250 18.93 30.55 21.45
CA THR A 250 18.76 31.73 20.58
C THR A 250 18.74 33.05 21.34
N ASN A 251 18.38 33.02 22.63
CA ASN A 251 18.45 34.16 23.54
C ASN A 251 19.83 34.35 24.21
N LEU A 252 20.83 33.53 23.88
CA LEU A 252 22.15 33.44 24.53
C LEU A 252 22.10 33.08 26.03
N ASP A 253 20.98 32.51 26.47
CA ASP A 253 20.66 32.12 27.84
C ASP A 253 21.19 30.71 28.16
N PHE A 254 22.49 30.48 27.89
CA PHE A 254 23.11 29.14 27.88
C PHE A 254 22.93 28.34 29.17
N GLU A 255 22.89 28.99 30.35
CA GLU A 255 22.62 28.32 31.62
C GLU A 255 21.18 27.82 31.74
N LYS A 256 20.19 28.55 31.20
CA LYS A 256 18.79 28.10 31.14
C LYS A 256 18.66 26.90 30.19
N ALA A 257 19.29 26.99 29.02
CA ALA A 257 19.35 25.90 28.05
C ALA A 257 19.96 24.62 28.64
N LYS A 258 21.11 24.72 29.33
CA LYS A 258 21.77 23.58 30.02
C LYS A 258 20.83 22.91 31.02
N ASN A 259 20.09 23.69 31.80
CA ASN A 259 19.13 23.17 32.76
C ASN A 259 17.92 22.50 32.09
N ALA A 260 17.40 23.05 30.99
CA ALA A 260 16.33 22.44 30.21
C ALA A 260 16.75 21.11 29.55
N VAL A 261 17.97 21.03 28.99
CA VAL A 261 18.54 19.77 28.46
C VAL A 261 18.67 18.71 29.55
N ASN A 262 19.21 19.06 30.72
CA ASN A 262 19.36 18.13 31.85
C ASN A 262 18.00 17.60 32.34
N GLN A 263 16.98 18.46 32.41
CA GLN A 263 15.61 18.03 32.73
C GLN A 263 15.03 17.11 31.64
N SER A 264 15.26 17.40 30.36
CA SER A 264 14.82 16.56 29.24
C SER A 264 15.43 15.15 29.30
N ARG A 265 16.74 15.03 29.59
CA ARG A 265 17.41 13.73 29.79
C ARG A 265 16.80 12.96 30.95
N ALA A 266 16.65 13.59 32.12
CA ALA A 266 16.12 12.94 33.32
C ALA A 266 14.65 12.47 33.15
N GLU A 267 13.81 13.20 32.41
CA GLU A 267 12.46 12.74 32.08
C GLU A 267 12.46 11.65 30.98
N SER A 268 13.40 11.72 30.01
CA SER A 268 13.58 10.68 28.98
C SER A 268 13.98 9.33 29.58
N GLU A 269 14.90 9.33 30.54
CA GLU A 269 15.34 8.12 31.24
C GLU A 269 14.20 7.49 32.05
N LYS A 270 13.41 8.30 32.77
CA LYS A 270 12.20 7.83 33.48
C LYS A 270 11.15 7.27 32.53
N ALA A 271 10.98 7.88 31.35
CA ALA A 271 10.09 7.38 30.31
C ALA A 271 10.59 6.05 29.73
N LEU A 272 11.90 5.93 29.49
CA LEU A 272 12.53 4.68 29.03
C LEU A 272 12.36 3.56 30.04
N GLN A 273 12.66 3.83 31.32
CA GLN A 273 12.56 2.86 32.41
C GLN A 273 11.15 2.26 32.48
N ARG A 274 10.11 3.09 32.51
CA ARG A 274 8.71 2.63 32.55
C ARG A 274 8.33 1.77 31.34
N SER A 275 8.76 2.15 30.13
CA SER A 275 8.51 1.36 28.92
C SER A 275 9.23 0.01 28.96
N LEU A 276 10.49 0.00 29.42
CA LEU A 276 11.32 -1.20 29.50
C LEU A 276 10.83 -2.17 30.60
N ASP A 277 10.41 -1.67 31.76
CA ASP A 277 9.80 -2.47 32.83
C ASP A 277 8.47 -3.10 32.36
N GLY A 278 7.64 -2.35 31.63
CA GLY A 278 6.44 -2.88 30.98
C GLY A 278 6.77 -3.98 29.97
N ARG A 279 7.70 -3.71 29.05
CA ARG A 279 8.17 -4.67 28.03
C ARG A 279 8.83 -5.91 28.62
N ALA A 280 9.42 -5.84 29.82
CA ALA A 280 9.97 -7.01 30.52
C ALA A 280 8.90 -8.06 30.89
N SER A 281 7.68 -7.59 31.21
CA SER A 281 6.53 -8.49 31.40
C SER A 281 6.10 -9.16 30.08
N ASP A 282 6.10 -8.41 28.98
CA ASP A 282 5.80 -8.93 27.64
C ASP A 282 6.88 -9.89 27.11
N PHE A 283 8.16 -9.65 27.39
CA PHE A 283 9.25 -10.60 27.08
C PHE A 283 8.91 -11.98 27.69
N SER A 284 8.55 -12.00 28.97
CA SER A 284 8.24 -13.23 29.70
C SER A 284 7.03 -13.96 29.10
N ARG A 285 5.99 -13.22 28.69
CA ARG A 285 4.80 -13.74 28.02
C ARG A 285 5.12 -14.31 26.62
N ILE A 286 5.82 -13.54 25.79
CA ILE A 286 6.18 -13.89 24.41
C ILE A 286 7.15 -15.08 24.36
N LEU A 287 8.04 -15.22 25.36
CA LEU A 287 8.88 -16.42 25.54
C LEU A 287 8.04 -17.67 25.90
N GLN A 288 6.99 -17.54 26.71
CA GLN A 288 6.07 -18.64 27.00
C GLN A 288 5.24 -19.03 25.77
N GLU A 289 4.71 -18.05 25.02
CA GLU A 289 3.98 -18.28 23.76
C GLU A 289 4.85 -18.98 22.70
N ALA A 290 6.14 -18.62 22.60
CA ALA A 290 7.11 -19.30 21.74
C ALA A 290 7.32 -20.78 22.14
N ARG A 291 7.50 -21.05 23.44
CA ARG A 291 7.63 -22.43 23.97
C ARG A 291 6.35 -23.24 23.76
N ALA A 292 5.17 -22.64 23.88
CA ALA A 292 3.88 -23.30 23.66
C ALA A 292 3.69 -23.76 22.20
N MET A 293 4.27 -23.05 21.23
CA MET A 293 4.36 -23.50 19.82
C MET A 293 5.42 -24.60 19.59
N GLY A 294 6.28 -24.88 20.57
CA GLY A 294 7.44 -25.75 20.44
C GLY A 294 8.59 -25.14 19.63
N ALA A 295 8.71 -23.81 19.62
CA ALA A 295 9.94 -23.15 19.19
C ALA A 295 10.97 -23.16 20.34
N ASP A 296 12.25 -23.06 20.01
CA ASP A 296 13.34 -22.89 20.99
C ASP A 296 13.77 -21.42 21.07
N PRO A 297 13.46 -20.70 22.16
CA PRO A 297 13.85 -19.31 22.33
C PRO A 297 15.13 -19.13 23.17
N ALA A 298 15.96 -20.16 23.39
CA ALA A 298 17.12 -20.09 24.29
C ALA A 298 18.04 -18.88 24.01
N VAL A 299 18.39 -18.64 22.73
CA VAL A 299 19.20 -17.49 22.30
C VAL A 299 18.52 -16.16 22.63
N ALA A 300 17.21 -16.07 22.40
CA ALA A 300 16.44 -14.87 22.72
C ALA A 300 16.38 -14.60 24.23
N GLN A 301 16.22 -15.65 25.03
CA GLN A 301 16.22 -15.55 26.50
C GLN A 301 17.59 -15.08 27.04
N GLU A 302 18.70 -15.50 26.43
CA GLU A 302 20.03 -15.00 26.81
C GLU A 302 20.18 -13.50 26.47
N VAL A 303 19.75 -13.07 25.28
CA VAL A 303 19.81 -11.65 24.88
C VAL A 303 18.88 -10.77 25.73
N LEU A 304 17.69 -11.26 26.08
CA LEU A 304 16.73 -10.54 26.92
C LEU A 304 17.18 -10.46 28.39
N THR A 305 17.79 -11.50 28.95
CA THR A 305 18.40 -11.42 30.29
C THR A 305 19.62 -10.50 30.33
N ARG A 306 20.43 -10.46 29.26
CA ARG A 306 21.47 -9.42 29.10
C ARG A 306 20.85 -8.02 29.07
N ALA A 307 19.76 -7.80 28.34
CA ALA A 307 19.02 -6.54 28.32
C ALA A 307 18.57 -6.12 29.74
N GLU A 308 17.94 -7.02 30.50
CA GLU A 308 17.58 -6.76 31.90
C GLU A 308 18.78 -6.35 32.75
N THR A 309 19.95 -6.99 32.59
CA THR A 309 21.15 -6.61 33.35
C THR A 309 21.72 -5.26 32.96
N ALA A 310 21.53 -4.80 31.73
CA ALA A 310 21.90 -3.45 31.30
C ALA A 310 20.93 -2.41 31.91
N ILE A 311 19.63 -2.69 31.89
CA ILE A 311 18.58 -1.85 32.50
C ILE A 311 18.82 -1.70 34.01
N LYS A 312 19.09 -2.81 34.71
CA LYS A 312 19.42 -2.83 36.15
C LYS A 312 20.73 -2.11 36.51
N LYS A 313 21.56 -1.74 35.54
CA LYS A 313 22.77 -0.93 35.69
C LYS A 313 22.59 0.55 35.30
N GLY A 314 21.43 0.94 34.78
CA GLY A 314 21.19 2.28 34.21
C GLY A 314 21.71 2.45 32.77
N SER A 315 22.23 1.39 32.13
CA SER A 315 22.62 1.38 30.71
C SER A 315 21.38 1.30 29.80
N TYR A 316 20.53 2.32 29.88
CA TYR A 316 19.18 2.34 29.30
C TYR A 316 19.16 2.20 27.76
N GLN A 317 20.10 2.85 27.05
CA GLN A 317 20.24 2.69 25.59
C GLN A 317 20.70 1.28 25.18
N GLU A 318 21.66 0.69 25.89
CA GLU A 318 22.15 -0.68 25.60
C GLU A 318 21.04 -1.71 25.87
N GLY A 319 20.30 -1.55 26.97
CA GLY A 319 19.13 -2.37 27.30
C GLY A 319 18.05 -2.32 26.22
N ALA A 320 17.79 -1.14 25.65
CA ALA A 320 16.86 -0.96 24.54
C ALA A 320 17.30 -1.71 23.27
N GLN A 321 18.59 -1.65 22.91
CA GLN A 321 19.13 -2.33 21.74
C GLN A 321 19.12 -3.87 21.93
N LEU A 322 19.51 -4.36 23.10
CA LEU A 322 19.46 -5.78 23.43
C LEU A 322 18.01 -6.30 23.44
N ALA A 323 17.05 -5.53 23.98
CA ALA A 323 15.63 -5.88 23.90
C ALA A 323 15.12 -6.04 22.44
N LYS A 324 15.53 -5.13 21.55
CA LYS A 324 15.20 -5.16 20.10
C LYS A 324 15.76 -6.42 19.43
N GLN A 325 17.01 -6.79 19.72
CA GLN A 325 17.64 -8.03 19.25
C GLN A 325 16.94 -9.28 19.81
N GLY A 326 16.57 -9.26 21.09
CA GLY A 326 15.86 -10.35 21.77
C GLY A 326 14.51 -10.66 21.12
N PHE A 327 13.70 -9.65 20.83
CA PHE A 327 12.43 -9.82 20.10
C PHE A 327 12.63 -10.42 18.69
N GLN A 328 13.63 -9.94 17.94
CA GLN A 328 13.96 -10.48 16.61
C GLN A 328 14.34 -11.96 16.69
N ALA A 329 15.13 -12.35 17.70
CA ALA A 329 15.48 -13.75 17.94
C ALA A 329 14.25 -14.62 18.28
N VAL A 330 13.27 -14.12 19.05
CA VAL A 330 12.00 -14.87 19.28
C VAL A 330 11.23 -15.04 17.98
N GLN A 331 11.03 -13.99 17.19
CA GLN A 331 10.29 -14.10 15.93
C GLN A 331 10.98 -15.05 14.94
N GLN A 332 12.30 -15.05 14.89
CA GLN A 332 13.07 -15.98 14.04
C GLN A 332 12.93 -17.44 14.51
N ALA A 333 12.96 -17.69 15.82
CA ALA A 333 12.70 -19.02 16.39
C ALA A 333 11.26 -19.51 16.10
N GLN A 334 10.26 -18.63 16.24
CA GLN A 334 8.87 -18.91 15.90
C GLN A 334 8.72 -19.23 14.41
N PHE A 335 9.29 -18.41 13.51
CA PHE A 335 9.29 -18.64 12.07
C PHE A 335 9.91 -19.99 11.67
N LEU A 336 11.09 -20.32 12.21
CA LEU A 336 11.76 -21.60 11.97
C LEU A 336 10.88 -22.78 12.41
N ARG A 337 10.13 -22.64 13.51
CA ARG A 337 9.17 -23.65 13.96
C ARG A 337 8.00 -23.84 12.99
N VAL A 338 7.44 -22.76 12.43
CA VAL A 338 6.39 -22.88 11.40
C VAL A 338 6.94 -23.55 10.13
N VAL A 339 8.14 -23.18 9.68
CA VAL A 339 8.80 -23.78 8.52
C VAL A 339 9.03 -25.28 8.72
N ALA A 340 9.41 -25.73 9.92
CA ALA A 340 9.57 -27.15 10.23
C ALA A 340 8.24 -27.93 10.10
N VAL A 341 7.12 -27.37 10.59
CA VAL A 341 5.79 -27.99 10.47
C VAL A 341 5.33 -28.06 9.00
N LEU A 342 5.59 -27.01 8.21
CA LEU A 342 5.35 -27.01 6.76
C LEU A 342 6.29 -27.95 5.98
N GLY A 343 7.46 -28.26 6.54
CA GLY A 343 8.36 -29.28 6.02
C GLY A 343 7.74 -30.67 6.14
N THR A 344 7.25 -31.04 7.33
CA THR A 344 6.59 -32.33 7.55
C THR A 344 5.27 -32.48 6.78
N SER A 345 4.50 -31.41 6.59
CA SER A 345 3.28 -31.48 5.78
C SER A 345 3.59 -31.75 4.31
N ARG A 346 4.65 -31.15 3.75
CA ARG A 346 5.06 -31.33 2.36
C ARG A 346 5.31 -32.80 2.00
N GLU A 347 5.83 -33.61 2.92
CA GLU A 347 6.07 -35.04 2.71
C GLU A 347 4.75 -35.83 2.59
N LYS A 348 3.78 -35.57 3.47
CA LYS A 348 2.42 -36.16 3.38
C LYS A 348 1.71 -35.77 2.08
N PHE A 349 1.78 -34.49 1.71
CA PHE A 349 1.20 -33.98 0.47
C PHE A 349 1.86 -34.61 -0.76
N ALA A 350 3.17 -34.85 -0.75
CA ALA A 350 3.86 -35.57 -1.83
C ALA A 350 3.40 -37.03 -1.94
N ALA A 351 3.19 -37.73 -0.81
CA ALA A 351 2.63 -39.08 -0.82
C ALA A 351 1.20 -39.12 -1.41
N ALA A 352 0.33 -38.22 -0.98
CA ALA A 352 -1.04 -38.12 -1.51
C ALA A 352 -1.10 -37.68 -2.99
N ALA A 353 -0.18 -36.81 -3.42
CA ALA A 353 -0.04 -36.41 -4.82
C ALA A 353 0.48 -37.55 -5.71
N ASN A 354 1.39 -38.38 -5.21
CA ASN A 354 1.83 -39.61 -5.90
C ASN A 354 0.70 -40.65 -6.03
N MET A 355 -0.24 -40.67 -5.07
CA MET A 355 -1.49 -41.45 -5.18
C MET A 355 -2.55 -40.77 -6.09
N GLY A 356 -2.29 -39.55 -6.57
CA GLY A 356 -3.10 -38.87 -7.58
C GLY A 356 -4.47 -38.39 -7.08
N VAL A 357 -4.61 -38.10 -5.79
CA VAL A 357 -5.86 -37.70 -5.12
C VAL A 357 -6.10 -36.18 -5.23
N ASP A 358 -7.35 -35.72 -5.22
CA ASP A 358 -7.65 -34.29 -5.11
C ASP A 358 -7.22 -33.75 -3.73
N LEU A 359 -6.51 -32.62 -3.75
CA LEU A 359 -5.88 -31.96 -2.60
C LEU A 359 -6.27 -30.48 -2.49
N LYS A 360 -7.27 -29.98 -3.24
CA LYS A 360 -7.68 -28.55 -3.24
C LYS A 360 -7.88 -27.96 -1.85
N GLY A 361 -8.81 -28.51 -1.05
CA GLY A 361 -9.09 -28.03 0.31
C GLY A 361 -7.85 -28.05 1.23
N PRO A 362 -7.10 -29.17 1.31
CA PRO A 362 -5.81 -29.19 2.02
C PRO A 362 -4.78 -28.16 1.50
N PHE A 363 -4.75 -27.85 0.20
CA PHE A 363 -3.91 -26.78 -0.35
C PHE A 363 -4.42 -25.37 -0.02
N GLU A 364 -5.72 -25.15 0.12
CA GLU A 364 -6.31 -23.89 0.61
C GLU A 364 -5.90 -23.62 2.06
N ASP A 365 -5.93 -24.64 2.94
CA ASP A 365 -5.41 -24.52 4.30
C ASP A 365 -3.88 -24.30 4.34
N LEU A 366 -3.10 -24.89 3.42
CA LEU A 366 -1.67 -24.54 3.28
C LEU A 366 -1.43 -23.12 2.75
N ASN A 367 -2.30 -22.58 1.90
CA ASN A 367 -2.17 -21.22 1.37
C ASN A 367 -2.55 -20.17 2.41
N THR A 368 -3.61 -20.39 3.18
CA THR A 368 -3.94 -19.54 4.34
C THR A 368 -2.87 -19.62 5.43
N ALA A 369 -2.24 -20.79 5.67
CA ALA A 369 -1.06 -20.88 6.53
C ALA A 369 0.13 -20.02 6.03
N ARG A 370 0.38 -19.99 4.70
CA ARG A 370 1.41 -19.13 4.09
C ARG A 370 1.08 -17.64 4.20
N GLU A 371 -0.19 -17.26 4.14
CA GLU A 371 -0.62 -15.88 4.38
C GLU A 371 -0.47 -15.47 5.85
N ALA A 372 -0.83 -16.35 6.80
CA ALA A 372 -0.62 -16.09 8.22
C ALA A 372 0.87 -15.83 8.54
N ILE A 373 1.80 -16.55 7.90
CA ILE A 373 3.25 -16.26 7.99
C ILE A 373 3.59 -14.85 7.49
N ARG A 374 3.03 -14.41 6.35
CA ARG A 374 3.25 -13.04 5.82
C ARG A 374 2.71 -11.95 6.75
N ARG A 375 1.70 -12.26 7.57
CA ARG A 375 1.12 -11.37 8.57
C ARG A 375 1.80 -11.46 9.95
N GLY A 376 2.79 -12.35 10.13
CA GLY A 376 3.44 -12.62 11.43
C GLY A 376 2.62 -13.48 12.40
N ALA A 377 1.46 -14.00 11.98
CA ALA A 377 0.55 -14.79 12.81
C ALA A 377 0.97 -16.27 12.91
N PHE A 378 2.11 -16.52 13.56
CA PHE A 378 2.75 -17.84 13.58
C PHE A 378 1.91 -18.95 14.23
N GLN A 379 1.07 -18.64 15.23
CA GLN A 379 0.14 -19.61 15.83
C GLN A 379 -0.94 -20.05 14.82
N GLU A 380 -1.56 -19.09 14.11
CA GLU A 380 -2.56 -19.36 13.08
C GLU A 380 -1.98 -20.20 11.94
N ALA A 381 -0.76 -19.87 11.50
CA ALA A 381 -0.04 -20.63 10.48
C ALA A 381 0.16 -22.11 10.87
N ILE A 382 0.53 -22.39 12.12
CA ILE A 382 0.65 -23.76 12.64
C ILE A 382 -0.74 -24.44 12.72
N ALA A 383 -1.79 -23.70 13.12
CA ALA A 383 -3.14 -24.24 13.22
C ALA A 383 -3.73 -24.63 11.85
N HIS A 384 -3.53 -23.81 10.83
CA HIS A 384 -3.92 -24.11 9.45
C HIS A 384 -3.08 -25.26 8.86
N ALA A 385 -1.76 -25.26 9.05
CA ALA A 385 -0.89 -26.36 8.59
C ALA A 385 -1.28 -27.72 9.23
N LYS A 386 -1.66 -27.73 10.52
CA LYS A 386 -2.17 -28.93 11.19
C LYS A 386 -3.54 -29.38 10.65
N ARG A 387 -4.43 -28.46 10.26
CA ARG A 387 -5.71 -28.82 9.62
C ARG A 387 -5.50 -29.43 8.25
N ALA A 388 -4.60 -28.86 7.43
CA ALA A 388 -4.19 -29.44 6.16
C ALA A 388 -3.66 -30.88 6.32
N ASP A 389 -2.79 -31.12 7.30
CA ASP A 389 -2.25 -32.44 7.63
C ASP A 389 -3.35 -33.45 8.00
N VAL A 390 -4.24 -33.09 8.93
CA VAL A 390 -5.34 -33.96 9.37
C VAL A 390 -6.31 -34.27 8.22
N ALA A 391 -6.55 -33.32 7.33
CA ALA A 391 -7.36 -33.54 6.14
C ALA A 391 -6.69 -34.54 5.16
N VAL A 392 -5.38 -34.43 4.93
CA VAL A 392 -4.64 -35.40 4.09
C VAL A 392 -4.60 -36.79 4.73
N ASP A 393 -4.31 -36.90 6.04
CA ASP A 393 -4.30 -38.18 6.74
C ASP A 393 -5.69 -38.87 6.66
N ALA A 394 -6.77 -38.11 6.87
CA ALA A 394 -8.15 -38.61 6.77
C ALA A 394 -8.57 -39.01 5.34
N ILE A 395 -7.96 -38.42 4.31
CA ILE A 395 -8.13 -38.83 2.90
C ILE A 395 -7.38 -40.15 2.65
N LEU A 396 -6.11 -40.24 3.04
CA LEU A 396 -5.26 -41.43 2.84
C LEU A 396 -5.84 -42.67 3.52
N ASP A 397 -6.39 -42.53 4.73
CA ASP A 397 -6.99 -43.65 5.46
C ASP A 397 -8.33 -44.14 4.88
N ARG A 398 -9.05 -43.32 4.11
CA ARG A 398 -10.21 -43.81 3.32
C ARG A 398 -9.75 -44.74 2.19
N TYR A 399 -8.74 -44.32 1.42
CA TYR A 399 -8.19 -45.14 0.33
C TYR A 399 -7.64 -46.49 0.85
N ARG A 400 -6.93 -46.50 1.98
CA ARG A 400 -6.47 -47.73 2.64
C ARG A 400 -7.61 -48.67 3.03
N LYS A 401 -8.70 -48.15 3.60
CA LYS A 401 -9.87 -48.97 3.98
C LYS A 401 -10.56 -49.57 2.75
N VAL A 402 -10.70 -48.79 1.68
CA VAL A 402 -11.23 -49.26 0.39
C VAL A 402 -10.40 -50.42 -0.17
N GLU A 403 -9.07 -50.30 -0.15
CA GLU A 403 -8.16 -51.34 -0.66
C GLU A 403 -8.30 -52.66 0.11
N THR A 404 -8.47 -52.62 1.44
CA THR A 404 -8.72 -53.81 2.26
C THR A 404 -10.06 -54.46 1.93
N ARG A 405 -11.14 -53.67 1.85
CA ARG A 405 -12.49 -54.20 1.55
C ARG A 405 -12.58 -54.82 0.15
N LEU A 406 -11.84 -54.31 -0.83
CA LEU A 406 -11.72 -54.91 -2.17
C LEU A 406 -11.05 -56.31 -2.14
N LYS A 407 -10.08 -56.53 -1.24
CA LYS A 407 -9.42 -57.84 -1.08
C LYS A 407 -10.34 -58.84 -0.37
N GLU A 408 -11.07 -58.39 0.65
CA GLU A 408 -12.10 -59.19 1.34
C GLU A 408 -13.22 -59.63 0.36
N LEU A 409 -13.73 -58.69 -0.44
CA LEU A 409 -14.74 -58.97 -1.46
C LEU A 409 -14.27 -60.02 -2.48
N HIS A 410 -13.00 -59.96 -2.90
CA HIS A 410 -12.48 -60.94 -3.85
C HIS A 410 -12.41 -62.36 -3.28
N ARG A 411 -12.16 -62.49 -1.96
CA ARG A 411 -12.18 -63.76 -1.25
C ARG A 411 -13.61 -64.33 -1.13
N SER A 412 -14.60 -63.52 -0.79
CA SER A 412 -15.98 -64.03 -0.59
C SER A 412 -16.58 -64.61 -1.87
N PHE A 413 -16.28 -64.07 -3.06
CA PHE A 413 -16.69 -64.69 -4.33
C PHE A 413 -16.25 -66.16 -4.47
N ALA A 414 -15.00 -66.48 -4.10
CA ALA A 414 -14.45 -67.82 -4.26
C ALA A 414 -15.07 -68.86 -3.31
N GLU A 415 -15.52 -68.43 -2.13
CA GLU A 415 -16.20 -69.31 -1.16
C GLU A 415 -17.67 -69.56 -1.53
N VAL A 416 -18.35 -68.55 -2.10
CA VAL A 416 -19.80 -68.57 -2.39
C VAL A 416 -20.13 -69.36 -3.66
N GLU A 417 -19.27 -69.33 -4.67
CA GLU A 417 -19.44 -70.10 -5.91
C GLU A 417 -19.42 -71.63 -5.67
N GLY A 418 -18.82 -72.08 -4.56
CA GLY A 418 -18.81 -73.49 -4.15
C GLY A 418 -20.19 -74.06 -3.76
N PHE A 419 -21.15 -73.21 -3.35
CA PHE A 419 -22.51 -73.62 -3.00
C PHE A 419 -23.51 -73.46 -4.18
N GLY A 420 -23.02 -73.22 -5.40
CA GLY A 420 -23.85 -73.07 -6.60
C GLY A 420 -24.64 -71.74 -6.68
N VAL A 421 -24.24 -70.73 -5.90
CA VAL A 421 -24.86 -69.41 -5.87
C VAL A 421 -24.49 -68.60 -7.12
N GLN A 422 -25.47 -67.92 -7.75
CA GLN A 422 -25.26 -67.18 -9.00
C GLN A 422 -24.62 -65.81 -8.79
N THR A 423 -23.29 -65.73 -8.80
CA THR A 423 -22.52 -64.49 -8.52
C THR A 423 -22.51 -63.46 -9.66
N ALA A 424 -23.14 -63.72 -10.81
CA ALA A 424 -23.02 -62.93 -12.04
C ALA A 424 -23.42 -61.44 -11.90
N ARG A 425 -24.40 -61.11 -11.05
CA ARG A 425 -24.78 -59.70 -10.76
C ARG A 425 -23.74 -59.01 -9.90
N ALA A 426 -23.35 -59.64 -8.79
CA ALA A 426 -22.35 -59.12 -7.87
C ALA A 426 -20.96 -58.98 -8.53
N ARG A 427 -20.58 -59.88 -9.46
CA ARG A 427 -19.33 -59.74 -10.25
C ARG A 427 -19.30 -58.43 -11.05
N LYS A 428 -20.39 -58.05 -11.72
CA LYS A 428 -20.49 -56.74 -12.42
C LYS A 428 -20.35 -55.54 -11.48
N LEU A 429 -20.89 -55.63 -10.26
CA LEU A 429 -20.71 -54.59 -9.24
C LEU A 429 -19.27 -54.53 -8.70
N SER A 430 -18.58 -55.68 -8.63
CA SER A 430 -17.16 -55.77 -8.29
C SER A 430 -16.25 -55.20 -9.39
N GLU A 431 -16.62 -55.39 -10.66
CA GLU A 431 -15.95 -54.76 -11.82
C GLU A 431 -16.16 -53.24 -11.84
N ALA A 432 -17.39 -52.78 -11.59
CA ALA A 432 -17.68 -51.35 -11.42
C ALA A 432 -16.91 -50.74 -10.23
N ALA A 433 -16.77 -51.47 -9.10
CA ALA A 433 -15.93 -51.04 -7.99
C ALA A 433 -14.44 -50.93 -8.36
N ARG A 434 -13.93 -51.82 -9.22
CA ARG A 434 -12.56 -51.73 -9.76
C ARG A 434 -12.39 -50.54 -10.71
N GLN A 435 -13.40 -50.23 -11.53
CA GLN A 435 -13.41 -49.06 -12.42
C GLN A 435 -13.45 -47.74 -11.61
N ALA A 436 -14.40 -47.61 -10.67
CA ALA A 436 -14.48 -46.44 -9.79
C ALA A 436 -13.19 -46.22 -8.94
N TYR A 437 -12.42 -47.28 -8.68
CA TYR A 437 -11.11 -47.19 -8.01
C TYR A 437 -10.02 -46.64 -8.95
N GLN A 438 -10.04 -47.01 -10.23
CA GLN A 438 -9.17 -46.43 -11.26
C GLN A 438 -9.53 -44.97 -11.56
N GLU A 439 -10.82 -44.64 -11.53
CA GLU A 439 -11.39 -43.29 -11.66
C GLU A 439 -11.24 -42.45 -10.37
N ARG A 440 -10.72 -43.04 -9.29
CA ARG A 440 -10.34 -42.40 -8.02
C ARG A 440 -11.52 -41.78 -7.25
N ASN A 441 -12.69 -42.44 -7.26
CA ASN A 441 -13.88 -41.98 -6.54
C ASN A 441 -14.20 -42.89 -5.32
N PRO A 442 -13.49 -42.74 -4.18
CA PRO A 442 -13.62 -43.65 -3.03
C PRO A 442 -15.06 -43.86 -2.49
N PRO A 443 -15.97 -42.86 -2.38
CA PRO A 443 -17.34 -43.15 -1.93
C PRO A 443 -18.14 -43.99 -2.94
N GLU A 444 -17.85 -43.91 -4.24
CA GLU A 444 -18.46 -44.80 -5.24
C GLU A 444 -17.86 -46.20 -5.18
N VAL A 445 -16.56 -46.34 -4.87
CA VAL A 445 -15.98 -47.66 -4.59
C VAL A 445 -16.57 -48.26 -3.31
N GLU A 446 -16.70 -47.51 -2.22
CA GLU A 446 -17.35 -48.01 -0.99
C GLU A 446 -18.80 -48.41 -1.25
N LYS A 447 -19.54 -47.62 -2.02
CA LYS A 447 -20.93 -47.93 -2.43
C LYS A 447 -21.00 -49.15 -3.34
N ALA A 448 -20.10 -49.31 -4.31
CA ALA A 448 -20.08 -50.44 -5.24
C ALA A 448 -19.59 -51.73 -4.55
N VAL A 449 -18.60 -51.67 -3.66
CA VAL A 449 -18.16 -52.79 -2.82
C VAL A 449 -19.25 -53.19 -1.83
N GLN A 450 -19.90 -52.23 -1.18
CA GLN A 450 -21.06 -52.52 -0.32
C GLN A 450 -22.19 -53.15 -1.14
N SER A 451 -22.52 -52.61 -2.30
CA SER A 451 -23.55 -53.17 -3.19
C SER A 451 -23.18 -54.57 -3.69
N ALA A 452 -21.90 -54.85 -3.95
CA ALA A 452 -21.43 -56.19 -4.34
C ALA A 452 -21.48 -57.19 -3.18
N PHE A 453 -21.19 -56.76 -1.94
CA PHE A 453 -21.39 -57.58 -0.74
C PHE A 453 -22.88 -57.79 -0.42
N ASP A 454 -23.70 -56.77 -0.56
CA ASP A 454 -25.15 -56.85 -0.34
C ASP A 454 -25.81 -57.71 -1.42
N GLU A 455 -25.37 -57.63 -2.68
CA GLU A 455 -25.84 -58.50 -3.77
C GLU A 455 -25.29 -59.93 -3.66
N LEU A 456 -24.08 -60.13 -3.11
CA LEU A 456 -23.59 -61.47 -2.72
C LEU A 456 -24.43 -62.06 -1.59
N ARG A 457 -24.70 -61.29 -0.53
CA ARG A 457 -25.56 -61.72 0.58
C ARG A 457 -27.00 -61.92 0.14
N ARG A 458 -27.51 -61.13 -0.81
CA ARG A 458 -28.79 -61.38 -1.47
C ARG A 458 -28.72 -62.66 -2.27
N ALA A 459 -27.68 -62.95 -3.04
CA ALA A 459 -27.59 -64.21 -3.78
C ALA A 459 -27.43 -65.44 -2.85
N GLU A 460 -26.64 -65.36 -1.77
CA GLU A 460 -26.58 -66.37 -0.71
C GLU A 460 -27.96 -66.55 -0.07
N ARG A 461 -28.63 -65.45 0.32
CA ARG A 461 -29.95 -65.45 0.95
C ARG A 461 -31.08 -65.84 0.00
N GLU A 462 -31.03 -65.49 -1.27
CA GLU A 462 -31.98 -65.89 -2.32
C GLU A 462 -31.81 -67.39 -2.58
N ARG A 463 -30.59 -67.93 -2.54
CA ARG A 463 -30.37 -69.38 -2.64
C ARG A 463 -30.82 -70.13 -1.36
N VAL A 464 -30.61 -69.54 -0.19
CA VAL A 464 -31.15 -70.05 1.09
C VAL A 464 -32.66 -69.97 1.11
N LEU A 465 -33.25 -68.86 0.68
CA LEU A 465 -34.69 -68.70 0.60
C LEU A 465 -35.25 -69.60 -0.49
N GLU A 466 -34.62 -69.82 -1.65
CA GLU A 466 -35.05 -70.87 -2.58
C GLU A 466 -35.04 -72.27 -1.94
N ALA A 467 -34.10 -72.56 -1.03
CA ALA A 467 -34.01 -73.85 -0.35
C ALA A 467 -34.98 -73.97 0.84
N ILE A 468 -35.15 -72.89 1.60
CA ILE A 468 -36.12 -72.74 2.69
C ILE A 468 -37.52 -72.68 2.10
N GLU A 469 -37.85 -71.79 1.19
CA GLU A 469 -39.12 -71.72 0.47
C GLU A 469 -39.45 -73.03 -0.23
N ARG A 470 -38.51 -73.81 -0.80
CA ARG A 470 -38.82 -75.17 -1.29
C ARG A 470 -39.12 -76.13 -0.14
N ALA A 471 -38.36 -76.08 0.95
CA ALA A 471 -38.59 -76.90 2.14
C ALA A 471 -39.91 -76.57 2.87
N GLU A 472 -40.19 -75.28 3.07
CA GLU A 472 -41.43 -74.68 3.57
C GLU A 472 -42.57 -74.88 2.61
N PHE A 473 -42.36 -74.87 1.30
CA PHE A 473 -43.39 -75.21 0.32
C PHE A 473 -43.78 -76.68 0.47
N ILE A 474 -42.81 -77.58 0.47
CA ILE A 474 -43.04 -79.02 0.69
C ILE A 474 -43.68 -79.27 2.08
N LEU A 475 -43.29 -78.51 3.11
CA LEU A 475 -43.86 -78.63 4.46
C LEU A 475 -45.25 -78.01 4.59
N THR A 476 -45.47 -76.80 4.11
CA THR A 476 -46.79 -76.14 4.17
C THR A 476 -47.79 -76.79 3.24
N LEU A 477 -47.38 -77.29 2.06
CA LEU A 477 -48.23 -78.16 1.24
C LEU A 477 -48.59 -79.45 1.99
N GLY A 478 -47.75 -79.92 2.92
CA GLY A 478 -48.07 -81.03 3.81
C GLY A 478 -48.97 -80.63 4.99
N GLU A 479 -48.69 -79.51 5.66
CA GLU A 479 -49.43 -79.03 6.84
C GLU A 479 -50.81 -78.45 6.49
N GLN A 480 -50.92 -77.64 5.43
CA GLN A 480 -52.20 -77.08 4.91
C GLN A 480 -53.21 -78.17 4.57
N ASN A 481 -52.70 -79.30 4.07
CA ASN A 481 -53.54 -80.40 3.62
C ASN A 481 -53.73 -81.44 4.73
N GLY A 482 -52.79 -81.58 5.69
CA GLY A 482 -53.06 -82.08 7.05
C GLY A 482 -52.21 -83.28 7.52
N VAL A 483 -50.91 -83.32 7.21
CA VAL A 483 -50.00 -84.44 7.55
C VAL A 483 -49.09 -84.10 8.76
N ASP A 484 -48.76 -85.10 9.59
CA ASP A 484 -47.76 -84.96 10.67
C ASP A 484 -46.33 -84.84 10.10
N LEU A 485 -45.73 -83.68 10.36
CA LEU A 485 -44.42 -83.25 9.87
C LEU A 485 -43.51 -82.78 11.04
N SER A 486 -43.80 -83.22 12.26
CA SER A 486 -43.18 -82.78 13.51
C SER A 486 -41.66 -83.03 13.65
N GLU A 487 -41.05 -83.82 12.77
CA GLU A 487 -39.58 -83.96 12.66
C GLU A 487 -39.00 -83.03 11.57
N PRO A 488 -39.46 -83.07 10.31
CA PRO A 488 -39.07 -82.08 9.29
C PRO A 488 -39.24 -80.61 9.71
N SER A 489 -40.34 -80.25 10.38
CA SER A 489 -40.58 -78.87 10.83
C SER A 489 -39.63 -78.43 11.97
N LYS A 490 -38.87 -79.35 12.62
CA LYS A 490 -37.76 -78.99 13.53
C LYS A 490 -36.48 -78.65 12.77
N LEU A 491 -36.11 -79.47 11.79
CA LEU A 491 -35.00 -79.17 10.88
C LEU A 491 -35.25 -77.85 10.13
N LEU A 492 -36.52 -77.55 9.82
CA LEU A 492 -36.93 -76.26 9.30
C LEU A 492 -36.65 -75.14 10.31
N GLN A 493 -37.09 -75.28 11.56
CA GLN A 493 -36.85 -74.29 12.60
C GLN A 493 -35.35 -74.05 12.82
N GLU A 494 -34.52 -75.08 12.76
CA GLU A 494 -33.05 -74.97 12.85
C GLU A 494 -32.46 -74.22 11.63
N ALA A 495 -32.88 -74.52 10.40
CA ALA A 495 -32.46 -73.81 9.19
C ALA A 495 -32.93 -72.34 9.16
N ILE A 496 -34.16 -72.09 9.62
CA ILE A 496 -34.72 -70.74 9.80
C ILE A 496 -33.95 -69.97 10.88
N VAL A 497 -33.54 -70.64 11.98
CA VAL A 497 -32.72 -70.01 13.03
C VAL A 497 -31.34 -69.65 12.48
N ALA A 498 -30.66 -70.55 11.77
CA ALA A 498 -29.39 -70.27 11.10
C ALA A 498 -29.51 -69.05 10.15
N THR A 499 -30.58 -69.02 9.34
CA THR A 499 -30.89 -67.90 8.43
C THR A 499 -31.18 -66.59 9.18
N LYS A 500 -31.88 -66.65 10.33
CA LYS A 500 -32.16 -65.49 11.19
C LYS A 500 -30.91 -64.98 11.94
N SER A 501 -29.87 -65.80 12.06
CA SER A 501 -28.53 -65.38 12.51
C SER A 501 -27.60 -64.96 11.36
N ASP A 502 -28.12 -64.79 10.13
CA ASP A 502 -27.36 -64.53 8.90
C ASP A 502 -26.29 -65.60 8.55
N ASP A 503 -26.35 -66.80 9.15
CA ASP A 503 -25.56 -67.97 8.73
C ASP A 503 -26.28 -68.70 7.60
N TYR A 504 -26.26 -68.06 6.44
CA TYR A 504 -26.84 -68.57 5.21
C TYR A 504 -26.18 -69.89 4.76
N ARG A 505 -24.93 -70.14 5.15
CA ARG A 505 -24.18 -71.33 4.71
C ARG A 505 -24.65 -72.55 5.48
N HIS A 506 -24.78 -72.47 6.80
CA HIS A 506 -25.33 -73.55 7.61
C HIS A 506 -26.80 -73.88 7.28
N ALA A 507 -27.59 -72.87 6.86
CA ALA A 507 -28.98 -73.05 6.46
C ALA A 507 -29.16 -73.88 5.17
N LEU A 508 -28.23 -73.82 4.21
CA LEU A 508 -28.27 -74.63 2.97
C LEU A 508 -28.12 -76.13 3.26
N ASP A 509 -27.23 -76.49 4.19
CA ASP A 509 -27.01 -77.89 4.56
C ASP A 509 -28.26 -78.48 5.25
N LEU A 510 -28.86 -77.74 6.19
CA LEU A 510 -30.04 -78.18 6.95
C LEU A 510 -31.30 -78.31 6.08
N THR A 511 -31.53 -77.37 5.15
CA THR A 511 -32.66 -77.46 4.20
C THR A 511 -32.57 -78.65 3.25
N THR A 512 -31.35 -79.01 2.83
CA THR A 512 -31.12 -80.17 1.95
C THR A 512 -31.49 -81.49 2.65
N ILE A 513 -31.24 -81.60 3.96
CA ILE A 513 -31.60 -82.78 4.78
C ILE A 513 -33.12 -82.86 5.03
N LEU A 514 -33.79 -81.71 5.16
CA LEU A 514 -35.23 -81.59 5.41
C LEU A 514 -36.07 -82.11 4.23
N GLN A 515 -35.79 -81.63 3.01
CA GLN A 515 -36.68 -81.81 1.84
C GLN A 515 -37.02 -83.29 1.61
N GLY A 516 -36.00 -84.14 1.55
CA GLY A 516 -36.15 -85.59 1.33
C GLY A 516 -36.83 -86.38 2.46
N LYS A 517 -37.13 -85.76 3.61
CA LYS A 517 -38.05 -86.31 4.63
C LYS A 517 -39.50 -85.86 4.42
N ALA A 518 -39.72 -84.62 4.00
CA ALA A 518 -41.05 -84.01 3.95
C ALA A 518 -41.88 -84.46 2.72
N GLU A 519 -41.24 -84.61 1.55
CA GLU A 519 -41.89 -85.06 0.30
C GLU A 519 -42.60 -86.42 0.46
N ARG A 520 -42.04 -87.31 1.30
CA ARG A 520 -42.58 -88.65 1.57
C ARG A 520 -43.94 -88.64 2.27
N ARG A 521 -44.23 -87.59 3.04
CA ARG A 521 -45.47 -87.41 3.81
C ARG A 521 -46.58 -86.79 2.97
N LEU A 522 -46.23 -85.84 2.12
CA LEU A 522 -47.13 -85.17 1.18
C LEU A 522 -47.97 -86.15 0.33
N ALA A 523 -47.30 -87.17 -0.19
CA ALA A 523 -47.88 -88.18 -1.07
C ALA A 523 -49.08 -88.92 -0.44
N GLU A 524 -49.09 -89.09 0.89
CA GLU A 524 -50.09 -89.89 1.60
C GLU A 524 -51.48 -89.24 1.63
N LEU A 525 -51.57 -87.91 1.43
CA LEU A 525 -52.79 -87.16 1.71
C LEU A 525 -53.41 -86.44 0.49
N ALA A 526 -52.64 -86.08 -0.54
CA ALA A 526 -53.20 -85.45 -1.75
C ALA A 526 -54.32 -86.31 -2.41
N ALA A 527 -54.15 -87.64 -2.37
CA ALA A 527 -55.15 -88.62 -2.79
C ALA A 527 -56.51 -88.48 -2.08
N LYS A 528 -56.57 -87.84 -0.89
CA LYS A 528 -57.80 -87.65 -0.11
C LYS A 528 -58.63 -86.46 -0.61
N GLN A 529 -58.01 -85.32 -0.91
CA GLN A 529 -58.76 -84.10 -1.28
C GLN A 529 -59.37 -84.17 -2.69
N ILE A 530 -58.74 -84.88 -3.62
CA ILE A 530 -59.25 -85.09 -4.99
C ILE A 530 -60.64 -85.76 -4.98
N SER A 531 -60.96 -86.53 -3.91
CA SER A 531 -62.30 -87.11 -3.71
C SER A 531 -63.39 -86.07 -3.42
N THR A 532 -63.06 -84.96 -2.76
CA THR A 532 -64.05 -83.99 -2.25
C THR A 532 -64.63 -83.11 -3.35
N LEU A 533 -63.80 -82.66 -4.31
CA LEU A 533 -64.27 -81.82 -5.44
C LEU A 533 -65.21 -82.55 -6.40
N ARG A 534 -65.26 -83.88 -6.35
CA ARG A 534 -66.18 -84.68 -7.17
C ARG A 534 -67.65 -84.49 -6.76
N THR A 535 -67.96 -83.81 -5.65
CA THR A 535 -69.34 -83.57 -5.17
C THR A 535 -69.90 -82.17 -5.44
N SER A 536 -69.08 -81.15 -5.73
CA SER A 536 -69.52 -79.75 -5.83
C SER A 536 -69.98 -79.29 -7.23
N LEU A 537 -69.87 -80.14 -8.25
CA LEU A 537 -70.27 -79.84 -9.64
C LEU A 537 -71.73 -79.32 -9.83
N PRO A 538 -72.76 -79.72 -9.04
CA PRO A 538 -74.16 -79.36 -9.33
C PRO A 538 -74.57 -77.88 -9.20
N HIS A 539 -73.68 -76.96 -8.83
CA HIS A 539 -74.04 -75.56 -8.52
C HIS A 539 -73.49 -74.51 -9.50
N LEU A 540 -72.76 -74.93 -10.53
CA LEU A 540 -72.07 -74.03 -11.49
C LEU A 540 -72.74 -73.96 -12.87
N GLY A 541 -73.89 -74.60 -13.06
CA GLY A 541 -74.63 -74.60 -14.33
C GLY A 541 -73.82 -75.19 -15.50
N ASP A 542 -73.89 -74.51 -16.65
CA ASP A 542 -73.41 -75.03 -17.94
C ASP A 542 -71.88 -75.21 -18.02
N GLU A 543 -71.09 -74.57 -17.15
CA GLU A 543 -69.61 -74.64 -17.17
C GLU A 543 -69.00 -75.77 -16.32
N SER A 544 -69.84 -76.70 -15.82
CA SER A 544 -69.42 -77.85 -14.99
C SER A 544 -68.36 -78.77 -15.63
N GLY A 545 -68.19 -78.75 -16.95
CA GLY A 545 -67.16 -79.51 -17.66
C GLY A 545 -65.72 -79.10 -17.30
N SER A 546 -65.49 -77.80 -17.04
CA SER A 546 -64.16 -77.26 -16.70
C SER A 546 -63.64 -77.85 -15.38
N LEU A 547 -64.50 -77.94 -14.37
CA LEU A 547 -64.18 -78.51 -13.07
C LEU A 547 -63.84 -80.01 -13.16
N LYS A 548 -64.49 -80.74 -14.07
CA LYS A 548 -64.26 -82.17 -14.30
C LYS A 548 -62.89 -82.45 -14.95
N ALA A 549 -62.40 -81.56 -15.80
CA ALA A 549 -61.07 -81.67 -16.41
C ALA A 549 -59.94 -81.44 -15.38
N LEU A 550 -60.15 -80.54 -14.42
CA LEU A 550 -59.19 -80.28 -13.33
C LEU A 550 -58.99 -81.50 -12.42
N VAL A 551 -60.07 -82.19 -12.04
CA VAL A 551 -60.01 -83.41 -11.22
C VAL A 551 -59.10 -84.48 -11.83
N ASN A 552 -59.15 -84.70 -13.15
CA ASN A 552 -58.29 -85.68 -13.83
C ASN A 552 -56.82 -85.21 -13.96
N ARG A 553 -56.58 -83.90 -13.98
CA ARG A 553 -55.22 -83.33 -13.97
C ARG A 553 -54.54 -83.59 -12.62
N ALA A 554 -55.30 -83.52 -11.52
CA ALA A 554 -54.77 -83.76 -10.18
C ALA A 554 -54.21 -85.19 -10.01
N ASP A 555 -54.94 -86.19 -10.50
CA ASP A 555 -54.54 -87.61 -10.45
C ASP A 555 -53.25 -87.87 -11.27
N ALA A 556 -53.01 -87.12 -12.35
CA ALA A 556 -51.81 -87.27 -13.18
C ALA A 556 -50.54 -86.68 -12.51
N SER A 557 -50.63 -85.48 -11.94
CA SER A 557 -49.50 -84.82 -11.26
C SER A 557 -48.98 -85.62 -10.06
N MET A 558 -49.84 -86.37 -9.37
CA MET A 558 -49.44 -87.30 -8.31
C MET A 558 -48.39 -88.33 -8.75
N ALA A 559 -48.49 -88.83 -9.99
CA ALA A 559 -47.60 -89.87 -10.50
C ALA A 559 -46.17 -89.36 -10.79
N SER A 560 -46.01 -88.06 -11.09
CA SER A 560 -44.72 -87.40 -11.31
C SER A 560 -44.10 -86.83 -10.04
N GLN A 561 -44.64 -87.14 -8.85
CA GLN A 561 -44.32 -86.49 -7.57
C GLN A 561 -44.55 -84.96 -7.58
N ASP A 562 -45.35 -84.48 -8.53
CA ASP A 562 -45.81 -83.09 -8.62
C ASP A 562 -47.01 -82.90 -7.68
N PHE A 563 -46.74 -82.97 -6.37
CA PHE A 563 -47.76 -82.74 -5.35
C PHE A 563 -48.35 -81.33 -5.46
N GLU A 564 -47.58 -80.37 -5.99
CA GLU A 564 -48.09 -79.03 -6.27
C GLU A 564 -49.16 -79.04 -7.35
N GLY A 565 -48.91 -79.64 -8.53
CA GLY A 565 -49.91 -79.77 -9.59
C GLY A 565 -51.16 -80.53 -9.15
N ALA A 566 -51.00 -81.54 -8.28
CA ALA A 566 -52.11 -82.25 -7.67
C ALA A 566 -53.00 -81.32 -6.83
N PHE A 567 -52.42 -80.58 -5.88
CA PHE A 567 -53.17 -79.63 -5.05
C PHE A 567 -53.57 -78.34 -5.79
N LYS A 568 -52.86 -77.91 -6.84
CA LYS A 568 -53.25 -76.80 -7.72
C LYS A 568 -54.50 -77.13 -8.50
N ALA A 569 -54.57 -78.29 -9.14
CA ALA A 569 -55.76 -78.72 -9.86
C ALA A 569 -56.98 -78.87 -8.92
N VAL A 570 -56.76 -79.20 -7.65
CA VAL A 570 -57.78 -79.11 -6.58
C VAL A 570 -58.15 -77.64 -6.29
N ALA A 571 -57.19 -76.79 -5.94
CA ALA A 571 -57.43 -75.40 -5.55
C ALA A 571 -57.98 -74.52 -6.70
N GLU A 572 -57.62 -74.78 -7.96
CA GLU A 572 -58.20 -74.16 -9.15
C GLU A 572 -59.70 -74.43 -9.25
N GLY A 573 -60.12 -75.66 -8.92
CA GLY A 573 -61.54 -76.04 -8.87
C GLY A 573 -62.35 -75.33 -7.78
N GLN A 574 -61.68 -74.78 -6.75
CA GLN A 574 -62.30 -73.96 -5.70
C GLN A 574 -62.25 -72.47 -6.07
N ARG A 575 -61.07 -71.96 -6.46
CA ARG A 575 -60.83 -70.55 -6.82
C ARG A 575 -61.65 -70.06 -8.01
N LEU A 576 -61.97 -70.93 -8.97
CA LEU A 576 -62.84 -70.60 -10.11
C LEU A 576 -64.23 -70.13 -9.63
N VAL A 577 -64.71 -70.65 -8.49
CA VAL A 577 -65.97 -70.24 -7.86
C VAL A 577 -65.84 -68.89 -7.16
N GLU A 578 -64.76 -68.68 -6.40
CA GLU A 578 -64.56 -67.46 -5.59
C GLU A 578 -64.20 -66.22 -6.43
N ALA A 579 -63.24 -66.37 -7.36
CA ALA A 579 -62.65 -65.25 -8.08
C ALA A 579 -63.69 -64.44 -8.88
N ARG A 580 -64.71 -65.13 -9.40
CA ARG A 580 -65.74 -64.52 -10.26
C ARG A 580 -66.69 -63.58 -9.50
N VAL A 581 -66.84 -63.75 -8.19
CA VAL A 581 -67.61 -62.84 -7.32
C VAL A 581 -66.83 -61.57 -7.00
N ARG A 582 -65.51 -61.71 -6.82
CA ARG A 582 -64.60 -60.64 -6.36
C ARG A 582 -64.41 -59.52 -7.38
N THR A 583 -64.12 -59.85 -8.65
CA THR A 583 -63.78 -58.86 -9.69
C THR A 583 -64.86 -57.78 -9.85
N ARG A 584 -66.13 -58.17 -9.75
CA ARG A 584 -67.31 -57.31 -9.96
C ARG A 584 -67.54 -56.28 -8.84
N ALA A 585 -66.77 -56.32 -7.76
CA ALA A 585 -66.83 -55.36 -6.66
C ALA A 585 -65.60 -54.45 -6.59
N GLU A 586 -64.44 -54.88 -7.09
CA GLU A 586 -63.21 -54.07 -7.14
C GLU A 586 -63.35 -52.88 -8.12
N GLU A 587 -64.11 -53.05 -9.22
CA GLU A 587 -64.45 -51.99 -10.19
C GLU A 587 -65.15 -50.79 -9.52
N ILE A 588 -66.10 -51.03 -8.62
CA ILE A 588 -66.92 -49.99 -7.96
C ILE A 588 -66.12 -49.23 -6.88
N VAL A 589 -65.08 -49.84 -6.32
CA VAL A 589 -64.16 -49.18 -5.39
C VAL A 589 -63.30 -48.13 -6.13
N ALA A 590 -62.87 -48.42 -7.36
CA ALA A 590 -62.05 -47.49 -8.15
C ALA A 590 -62.78 -46.17 -8.47
N ASP A 591 -64.06 -46.26 -8.86
CA ASP A 591 -64.87 -45.09 -9.22
C ASP A 591 -65.14 -44.17 -8.02
N LEU A 592 -65.35 -44.75 -6.83
CA LEU A 592 -65.49 -44.00 -5.58
C LEU A 592 -64.22 -43.19 -5.26
N ALA A 593 -63.03 -43.78 -5.44
CA ALA A 593 -61.77 -43.09 -5.19
C ALA A 593 -61.53 -41.91 -6.14
N LEU A 594 -61.96 -42.02 -7.41
CA LEU A 594 -61.83 -40.95 -8.40
C LEU A 594 -62.79 -39.78 -8.10
N ALA A 595 -64.01 -40.07 -7.64
CA ALA A 595 -65.00 -39.06 -7.23
C ALA A 595 -64.49 -38.20 -6.06
N VAL A 596 -63.88 -38.85 -5.05
CA VAL A 596 -63.30 -38.18 -3.87
C VAL A 596 -62.21 -37.18 -4.27
N ARG A 597 -61.29 -37.57 -5.17
CA ARG A 597 -60.19 -36.69 -5.61
C ARG A 597 -60.69 -35.42 -6.29
N VAL A 598 -61.53 -35.56 -7.32
CA VAL A 598 -62.06 -34.42 -8.08
C VAL A 598 -62.85 -33.49 -7.15
N GLY A 599 -63.58 -34.04 -6.18
CA GLY A 599 -64.29 -33.25 -5.17
C GLY A 599 -63.38 -32.42 -4.27
N VAL A 600 -62.26 -32.97 -3.77
CA VAL A 600 -61.30 -32.21 -2.96
C VAL A 600 -60.70 -31.07 -3.76
N ASP A 601 -60.25 -31.32 -4.99
CA ASP A 601 -59.57 -30.31 -5.81
C ASP A 601 -60.48 -29.14 -6.20
N VAL A 602 -61.81 -29.31 -6.20
CA VAL A 602 -62.80 -28.25 -6.49
C VAL A 602 -63.57 -27.72 -5.27
N GLY A 603 -63.40 -28.32 -4.09
CA GLY A 603 -64.01 -27.88 -2.83
C GLY A 603 -65.40 -28.46 -2.50
N ALA A 604 -65.73 -29.66 -2.98
CA ALA A 604 -66.98 -30.37 -2.68
C ALA A 604 -66.89 -31.24 -1.42
N ASN A 605 -68.04 -31.51 -0.78
CA ASN A 605 -68.14 -32.44 0.35
C ASN A 605 -68.28 -33.89 -0.15
N VAL A 606 -67.25 -34.72 0.08
CA VAL A 606 -67.14 -36.11 -0.41
C VAL A 606 -67.24 -37.17 0.71
N THR A 607 -67.46 -36.76 1.95
CA THR A 607 -67.35 -37.60 3.17
C THR A 607 -68.17 -38.91 3.14
N ALA A 608 -69.36 -38.91 2.55
CA ALA A 608 -70.21 -40.10 2.46
C ALA A 608 -69.66 -41.17 1.49
N LEU A 609 -69.01 -40.76 0.39
CA LEU A 609 -68.42 -41.70 -0.56
C LEU A 609 -67.13 -42.31 -0.01
N GLU A 610 -66.36 -41.55 0.77
CA GLU A 610 -65.20 -42.09 1.49
C GLU A 610 -65.59 -43.20 2.48
N ALA A 611 -66.74 -43.10 3.15
CA ALA A 611 -67.21 -44.13 4.08
C ALA A 611 -67.52 -45.43 3.34
N LEU A 612 -68.35 -45.38 2.29
CA LEU A 612 -68.70 -46.54 1.46
C LEU A 612 -67.50 -47.15 0.74
N HIS A 613 -66.54 -46.32 0.31
CA HIS A 613 -65.25 -46.76 -0.24
C HIS A 613 -64.45 -47.58 0.79
N ARG A 614 -64.40 -47.14 2.06
CA ARG A 614 -63.73 -47.88 3.13
C ARG A 614 -64.46 -49.18 3.47
N GLU A 615 -65.79 -49.16 3.56
CA GLU A 615 -66.61 -50.34 3.89
C GLU A 615 -66.50 -51.44 2.83
N LEU A 616 -66.77 -51.14 1.55
CA LEU A 616 -66.71 -52.13 0.47
C LEU A 616 -65.30 -52.72 0.30
N ASN A 617 -64.27 -51.89 0.45
CA ASN A 617 -62.87 -52.31 0.38
C ASN A 617 -62.45 -53.14 1.61
N ALA A 618 -62.99 -52.86 2.80
CA ALA A 618 -62.81 -53.72 3.98
C ALA A 618 -63.42 -55.12 3.78
N TYR A 619 -64.62 -55.21 3.20
CA TYR A 619 -65.24 -56.49 2.86
C TYR A 619 -64.46 -57.29 1.81
N LEU A 620 -63.93 -56.61 0.77
CA LEU A 620 -63.03 -57.21 -0.22
C LEU A 620 -61.70 -57.68 0.38
N GLY A 621 -61.15 -56.95 1.36
CA GLY A 621 -60.00 -57.37 2.14
C GLY A 621 -60.29 -58.55 3.07
N GLY A 622 -61.51 -58.63 3.62
CA GLY A 622 -61.95 -59.71 4.52
C GLY A 622 -62.33 -61.02 3.83
N GLY A 623 -62.41 -61.06 2.50
CA GLY A 623 -62.75 -62.28 1.73
C GLY A 623 -64.17 -62.79 1.94
N GLN A 624 -65.06 -61.99 2.55
CA GLN A 624 -66.42 -62.39 2.91
C GLN A 624 -67.34 -62.38 1.67
N VAL A 625 -67.25 -63.43 0.85
CA VAL A 625 -67.94 -63.58 -0.45
C VAL A 625 -69.44 -63.25 -0.37
N ALA A 626 -70.11 -63.54 0.75
CA ALA A 626 -71.51 -63.19 0.97
C ALA A 626 -71.76 -61.69 1.25
N GLU A 627 -70.96 -61.02 2.09
CA GLU A 627 -71.15 -59.60 2.43
C GLU A 627 -70.66 -58.65 1.33
N ILE A 628 -69.64 -59.07 0.56
CA ILE A 628 -69.18 -58.36 -0.65
C ILE A 628 -70.34 -58.12 -1.63
N VAL A 629 -71.19 -59.14 -1.85
CA VAL A 629 -72.33 -59.05 -2.77
C VAL A 629 -73.38 -58.04 -2.27
N ALA A 630 -73.59 -57.93 -0.95
CA ALA A 630 -74.60 -57.05 -0.36
C ALA A 630 -74.18 -55.57 -0.28
N THR A 631 -72.89 -55.28 -0.06
CA THR A 631 -72.41 -53.89 0.09
C THR A 631 -72.14 -53.22 -1.26
N ARG A 632 -71.78 -53.98 -2.30
CA ARG A 632 -71.57 -53.51 -3.68
C ARG A 632 -72.71 -52.65 -4.22
N ASP A 633 -73.95 -53.07 -3.97
CA ASP A 633 -75.14 -52.44 -4.57
C ASP A 633 -75.48 -51.10 -3.89
N LYS A 634 -75.08 -50.91 -2.61
CA LYS A 634 -75.19 -49.62 -1.90
C LYS A 634 -74.19 -48.58 -2.43
N ALA A 635 -72.94 -49.01 -2.66
CA ALA A 635 -71.86 -48.15 -3.15
C ALA A 635 -72.20 -47.52 -4.53
N THR A 636 -72.79 -48.32 -5.41
CA THR A 636 -73.20 -47.90 -6.77
C THR A 636 -74.24 -46.76 -6.74
N ALA A 637 -75.16 -46.75 -5.76
CA ALA A 637 -76.17 -45.70 -5.62
C ALA A 637 -75.59 -44.35 -5.13
N ALA A 638 -74.55 -44.39 -4.29
CA ALA A 638 -73.92 -43.16 -3.76
C ALA A 638 -73.09 -42.42 -4.82
N LEU A 639 -72.46 -43.15 -5.75
CA LEU A 639 -71.74 -42.56 -6.89
C LEU A 639 -72.64 -41.66 -7.74
N ALA A 640 -73.86 -42.12 -8.06
CA ALA A 640 -74.81 -41.36 -8.86
C ALA A 640 -75.12 -39.98 -8.25
N GLY A 641 -75.24 -39.89 -6.93
CA GLY A 641 -75.70 -38.70 -6.21
C GLY A 641 -74.74 -37.49 -6.19
N ILE A 642 -73.44 -37.66 -6.46
CA ILE A 642 -72.46 -36.56 -6.39
C ILE A 642 -72.04 -35.98 -7.76
N THR A 643 -72.35 -36.67 -8.86
CA THR A 643 -71.85 -36.32 -10.21
C THR A 643 -72.17 -34.88 -10.64
N ASP A 644 -73.39 -34.39 -10.39
CA ASP A 644 -73.81 -33.04 -10.81
C ASP A 644 -73.13 -31.89 -10.03
N THR A 645 -72.80 -32.09 -8.75
CA THR A 645 -72.18 -31.02 -7.94
C THR A 645 -70.73 -30.76 -8.38
N LEU A 646 -69.99 -31.83 -8.68
CA LEU A 646 -68.64 -31.76 -9.23
C LEU A 646 -68.62 -31.02 -10.59
N VAL A 647 -69.57 -31.34 -11.47
CA VAL A 647 -69.69 -30.71 -12.79
C VAL A 647 -69.96 -29.20 -12.70
N SER A 648 -70.73 -28.76 -11.70
CA SER A 648 -71.00 -27.33 -11.47
C SER A 648 -69.72 -26.55 -11.10
N LEU A 649 -68.90 -27.09 -10.20
CA LEU A 649 -67.72 -26.40 -9.68
C LEU A 649 -66.58 -26.29 -10.71
N VAL A 650 -66.36 -27.32 -11.54
CA VAL A 650 -65.38 -27.25 -12.65
C VAL A 650 -65.78 -26.19 -13.67
N ARG A 651 -67.07 -26.07 -14.01
CA ARG A 651 -67.57 -25.02 -14.91
C ARG A 651 -67.30 -23.61 -14.36
N GLY A 652 -67.38 -23.42 -13.04
CA GLY A 652 -67.01 -22.16 -12.38
C GLY A 652 -65.56 -21.73 -12.63
N ARG A 653 -64.60 -22.68 -12.60
CA ARG A 653 -63.19 -22.40 -12.93
C ARG A 653 -62.97 -22.11 -14.42
N ILE A 654 -63.69 -22.79 -15.30
CA ILE A 654 -63.65 -22.51 -16.75
C ILE A 654 -64.14 -21.08 -17.05
N GLY A 655 -65.21 -20.63 -16.39
CA GLY A 655 -65.69 -19.24 -16.49
C GLY A 655 -64.67 -18.20 -16.01
N ALA A 656 -63.86 -18.51 -15.00
CA ALA A 656 -62.78 -17.63 -14.55
C ALA A 656 -61.65 -17.49 -15.59
N ALA A 657 -61.32 -18.57 -16.32
CA ALA A 657 -60.38 -18.51 -17.44
C ALA A 657 -60.96 -17.72 -18.63
N GLN A 658 -62.25 -17.89 -18.93
CA GLN A 658 -62.96 -17.11 -19.95
C GLN A 658 -62.95 -15.59 -19.65
N GLY A 659 -63.00 -15.21 -18.37
CA GLY A 659 -62.81 -13.82 -17.91
C GLY A 659 -61.44 -13.21 -18.23
N LEU A 660 -60.43 -14.04 -18.49
CA LEU A 660 -59.10 -13.64 -18.99
C LEU A 660 -59.00 -13.70 -20.52
N LYS A 661 -60.13 -13.81 -21.24
CA LYS A 661 -60.24 -13.99 -22.70
C LYS A 661 -59.59 -15.26 -23.25
N ILE A 662 -59.34 -16.25 -22.39
CA ILE A 662 -58.79 -17.56 -22.81
C ILE A 662 -59.89 -18.35 -23.53
N GLU A 663 -59.52 -19.09 -24.57
CA GLU A 663 -60.41 -20.01 -25.29
C GLU A 663 -60.81 -21.20 -24.38
N VAL A 664 -62.11 -21.52 -24.33
CA VAL A 664 -62.68 -22.47 -23.36
C VAL A 664 -63.55 -23.57 -23.97
N ASP A 665 -63.68 -23.63 -25.30
CA ASP A 665 -64.66 -24.51 -25.93
C ASP A 665 -64.29 -25.99 -25.79
N ASP A 666 -63.01 -26.34 -25.96
CA ASP A 666 -62.42 -27.65 -25.61
C ASP A 666 -62.75 -28.07 -24.16
N LEU A 667 -62.75 -27.12 -23.22
CA LEU A 667 -62.98 -27.36 -21.79
C LEU A 667 -64.46 -27.58 -21.50
N ASN A 668 -65.33 -26.82 -22.17
CA ASN A 668 -66.77 -27.00 -22.13
C ASN A 668 -67.18 -28.36 -22.74
N ASP A 669 -66.51 -28.81 -23.80
CA ASP A 669 -66.83 -30.07 -24.46
C ASP A 669 -66.35 -31.29 -23.68
N LEU A 670 -65.22 -31.21 -22.96
CA LEU A 670 -64.84 -32.21 -21.94
C LEU A 670 -65.92 -32.36 -20.85
N VAL A 671 -66.40 -31.24 -20.31
CA VAL A 671 -67.49 -31.23 -19.30
C VAL A 671 -68.81 -31.76 -19.87
N ARG A 672 -69.06 -31.57 -21.18
CA ARG A 672 -70.23 -32.14 -21.87
C ARG A 672 -70.13 -33.65 -22.03
N ARG A 673 -68.97 -34.18 -22.42
CA ARG A 673 -68.73 -35.63 -22.57
C ARG A 673 -68.77 -36.35 -21.22
N ALA A 674 -68.24 -35.74 -20.16
CA ALA A 674 -68.36 -36.25 -18.79
C ALA A 674 -69.83 -36.54 -18.39
N ARG A 675 -70.75 -35.60 -18.68
CA ARG A 675 -72.19 -35.77 -18.43
C ARG A 675 -72.83 -36.91 -19.23
N MET A 676 -72.34 -37.20 -20.44
CA MET A 676 -72.87 -38.30 -21.25
C MET A 676 -72.48 -39.67 -20.68
N ALA A 677 -71.25 -39.83 -20.18
CA ALA A 677 -70.79 -41.08 -19.57
C ALA A 677 -71.60 -41.44 -18.30
N PHE A 678 -71.90 -40.45 -17.45
CA PHE A 678 -72.77 -40.63 -16.28
C PHE A 678 -74.18 -41.09 -16.65
N GLY A 679 -74.73 -40.64 -17.79
CA GLY A 679 -76.04 -41.06 -18.29
C GLY A 679 -76.15 -42.55 -18.65
N VAL A 680 -75.02 -43.22 -18.91
CA VAL A 680 -74.94 -44.68 -19.18
C VAL A 680 -74.42 -45.46 -17.95
N GLN A 681 -74.42 -44.82 -16.77
CA GLN A 681 -73.86 -45.36 -15.52
C GLN A 681 -72.37 -45.75 -15.60
N ASN A 682 -71.62 -45.22 -16.56
CA ASN A 682 -70.16 -45.35 -16.64
C ASN A 682 -69.52 -44.19 -15.85
N TYR A 683 -69.48 -44.36 -14.52
CA TYR A 683 -68.97 -43.34 -13.61
C TYR A 683 -67.46 -43.10 -13.78
N HIS A 684 -66.69 -44.17 -14.08
CA HIS A 684 -65.26 -44.14 -14.37
C HIS A 684 -64.86 -43.05 -15.39
N GLU A 685 -65.37 -43.16 -16.63
CA GLU A 685 -64.98 -42.27 -17.72
C GLU A 685 -65.54 -40.86 -17.53
N GLY A 686 -66.72 -40.74 -16.92
CA GLY A 686 -67.34 -39.44 -16.62
C GLY A 686 -66.51 -38.60 -15.64
N LEU A 687 -65.99 -39.22 -14.58
CA LEU A 687 -65.13 -38.54 -13.59
C LEU A 687 -63.75 -38.20 -14.18
N ARG A 688 -63.20 -39.08 -15.02
CA ARG A 688 -61.91 -38.87 -15.68
C ARG A 688 -61.91 -37.61 -16.57
N LEU A 689 -62.90 -37.51 -17.47
CA LEU A 689 -63.06 -36.38 -18.38
C LEU A 689 -63.30 -35.05 -17.64
N LEU A 690 -63.92 -35.10 -16.46
CA LEU A 690 -64.18 -33.93 -15.63
C LEU A 690 -62.89 -33.39 -14.96
N ASN A 691 -61.96 -34.26 -14.57
CA ASN A 691 -60.65 -33.85 -14.05
C ASN A 691 -59.79 -33.15 -15.13
N ASP A 692 -59.74 -33.73 -16.34
CA ASP A 692 -58.95 -33.21 -17.46
C ASP A 692 -59.30 -31.74 -17.79
N GLY A 693 -60.57 -31.34 -17.66
CA GLY A 693 -61.01 -29.95 -17.86
C GLY A 693 -60.56 -28.98 -16.75
N ASN A 694 -60.58 -29.43 -15.49
CA ASN A 694 -60.18 -28.65 -14.30
C ASN A 694 -58.69 -28.26 -14.33
N GLU A 695 -57.81 -29.20 -14.71
CA GLU A 695 -56.38 -28.95 -14.81
C GLU A 695 -56.01 -27.95 -15.91
N ARG A 696 -56.63 -28.07 -17.09
CA ARG A 696 -56.34 -27.22 -18.26
C ARG A 696 -56.71 -25.75 -17.99
N ALA A 697 -57.90 -25.50 -17.44
CA ALA A 697 -58.35 -24.15 -17.06
C ALA A 697 -57.39 -23.46 -16.07
N SER A 698 -56.84 -24.24 -15.13
CA SER A 698 -55.93 -23.76 -14.09
C SER A 698 -54.56 -23.37 -14.65
N LYS A 699 -54.01 -24.17 -15.59
CA LYS A 699 -52.70 -23.92 -16.23
C LYS A 699 -52.71 -22.64 -17.09
N ALA A 700 -53.74 -22.46 -17.94
CA ALA A 700 -53.83 -21.30 -18.84
C ALA A 700 -53.94 -19.96 -18.06
N SER A 701 -54.69 -19.95 -16.96
CA SER A 701 -54.87 -18.77 -16.09
C SER A 701 -53.57 -18.29 -15.42
N ALA A 702 -52.56 -19.15 -15.27
CA ALA A 702 -51.28 -18.79 -14.68
C ALA A 702 -50.36 -18.06 -15.67
N MET A 703 -50.24 -18.57 -16.90
CA MET A 703 -49.38 -18.00 -17.96
C MET A 703 -49.73 -16.53 -18.26
N HIS A 704 -51.02 -16.19 -18.27
CA HIS A 704 -51.49 -14.82 -18.53
C HIS A 704 -50.94 -13.81 -17.50
N ARG A 705 -50.80 -14.21 -16.22
CA ARG A 705 -50.25 -13.35 -15.17
C ARG A 705 -48.74 -13.15 -15.30
N GLN A 706 -48.02 -14.16 -15.77
CA GLN A 706 -46.57 -14.11 -15.97
C GLN A 706 -46.19 -13.12 -17.09
N ALA A 707 -46.89 -13.18 -18.23
CA ALA A 707 -46.62 -12.30 -19.37
C ALA A 707 -46.87 -10.81 -19.05
N TYR A 708 -47.95 -10.50 -18.34
CA TYR A 708 -48.27 -9.14 -17.88
C TYR A 708 -47.13 -8.53 -17.03
N ASN A 709 -46.65 -9.29 -16.05
CA ASN A 709 -45.57 -8.85 -15.16
C ASN A 709 -44.23 -8.64 -15.91
N ALA A 710 -43.92 -9.49 -16.89
CA ALA A 710 -42.72 -9.35 -17.71
C ALA A 710 -42.70 -8.01 -18.47
N ILE A 711 -43.80 -7.67 -19.16
CA ILE A 711 -43.95 -6.41 -19.91
C ILE A 711 -43.84 -5.20 -18.97
N ALA A 712 -44.53 -5.23 -17.83
CA ALA A 712 -44.52 -4.14 -16.85
C ALA A 712 -43.11 -3.83 -16.33
N THR A 713 -42.30 -4.85 -16.03
CA THR A 713 -40.92 -4.63 -15.56
C THR A 713 -40.00 -4.08 -16.66
N ALA A 714 -40.08 -4.62 -17.88
CA ALA A 714 -39.24 -4.16 -18.99
C ALA A 714 -39.55 -2.70 -19.40
N ALA A 715 -40.81 -2.28 -19.34
CA ALA A 715 -41.20 -0.89 -19.57
C ALA A 715 -40.59 0.11 -18.56
N ALA A 716 -40.45 -0.29 -17.29
CA ALA A 716 -39.84 0.54 -16.25
C ALA A 716 -38.34 0.79 -16.51
N PHE A 717 -37.59 -0.25 -16.93
CA PHE A 717 -36.17 -0.13 -17.27
C PHE A 717 -35.94 0.83 -18.45
N VAL A 718 -36.74 0.72 -19.51
CA VAL A 718 -36.66 1.62 -20.69
C VAL A 718 -36.96 3.08 -20.32
N ALA A 719 -37.91 3.31 -19.40
CA ALA A 719 -38.21 4.65 -18.90
C ALA A 719 -37.05 5.26 -18.11
N GLU A 720 -36.25 4.46 -17.40
CA GLU A 720 -35.05 4.96 -16.70
C GLU A 720 -33.89 5.25 -17.68
N ALA A 721 -33.59 4.34 -18.61
CA ALA A 721 -32.55 4.56 -19.61
C ALA A 721 -32.81 5.83 -20.44
N LYS A 722 -34.08 6.11 -20.77
CA LYS A 722 -34.48 7.35 -21.45
C LYS A 722 -34.20 8.62 -20.62
N LYS A 723 -34.31 8.58 -19.28
CA LYS A 723 -33.91 9.72 -18.41
C LYS A 723 -32.40 9.96 -18.42
N ARG A 724 -31.59 8.96 -18.76
CA ARG A 724 -30.13 9.05 -18.88
C ARG A 724 -29.66 9.43 -20.30
N ASN A 725 -30.57 9.90 -21.15
CA ASN A 725 -30.34 10.28 -22.56
C ASN A 725 -29.80 9.13 -23.46
N VAL A 726 -30.07 7.88 -23.10
CA VAL A 726 -29.76 6.72 -23.95
C VAL A 726 -30.80 6.61 -25.07
N ASP A 727 -30.37 6.42 -26.32
CA ASP A 727 -31.30 6.11 -27.42
C ASP A 727 -31.88 4.69 -27.25
N VAL A 728 -33.15 4.64 -26.85
CA VAL A 728 -33.91 3.41 -26.63
C VAL A 728 -34.95 3.16 -27.73
N SER A 729 -34.87 3.83 -28.88
CA SER A 729 -35.93 3.82 -29.90
C SER A 729 -36.33 2.41 -30.34
N LYS A 730 -35.35 1.57 -30.71
CA LYS A 730 -35.55 0.15 -31.07
C LYS A 730 -36.06 -0.72 -29.93
N VAL A 731 -35.83 -0.30 -28.68
CA VAL A 731 -36.28 -1.03 -27.49
C VAL A 731 -37.74 -0.72 -27.18
N VAL A 732 -38.17 0.52 -27.44
CA VAL A 732 -39.60 0.89 -27.42
C VAL A 732 -40.39 0.11 -28.48
N GLU A 733 -39.82 -0.09 -29.68
CA GLU A 733 -40.41 -0.95 -30.71
C GLU A 733 -40.60 -2.40 -30.20
N MET A 734 -39.56 -3.01 -29.62
CA MET A 734 -39.65 -4.35 -29.03
C MET A 734 -40.67 -4.47 -27.89
N LEU A 735 -40.83 -3.44 -27.05
CA LEU A 735 -41.87 -3.40 -26.01
C LEU A 735 -43.29 -3.27 -26.59
N VAL A 736 -43.44 -2.48 -27.66
CA VAL A 736 -44.71 -2.36 -28.39
C VAL A 736 -45.10 -3.70 -29.02
N ASP A 737 -44.14 -4.43 -29.58
CA ASP A 737 -44.39 -5.78 -30.13
C ASP A 737 -44.65 -6.83 -29.05
N ALA A 738 -43.99 -6.75 -27.89
CA ALA A 738 -44.33 -7.57 -26.72
C ALA A 738 -45.78 -7.36 -26.26
N LYS A 739 -46.24 -6.09 -26.27
CA LYS A 739 -47.62 -5.72 -25.94
C LYS A 739 -48.62 -6.23 -26.99
N LYS A 740 -48.30 -6.15 -28.29
CA LYS A 740 -49.12 -6.74 -29.37
C LYS A 740 -49.25 -8.26 -29.21
N ALA A 741 -48.16 -8.97 -28.92
CA ALA A 741 -48.18 -10.42 -28.69
C ALA A 741 -49.08 -10.80 -27.49
N PHE A 742 -49.03 -10.02 -26.40
CA PHE A 742 -49.91 -10.19 -25.24
C PHE A 742 -51.39 -9.93 -25.59
N GLU A 743 -51.68 -8.89 -26.38
CA GLU A 743 -53.03 -8.59 -26.88
C GLU A 743 -53.55 -9.65 -27.88
N GLN A 744 -52.66 -10.39 -28.53
CA GLN A 744 -52.94 -11.55 -29.39
C GLN A 744 -52.99 -12.89 -28.63
N LEU A 745 -52.85 -12.89 -27.30
CA LEU A 745 -52.77 -14.08 -26.44
C LEU A 745 -51.56 -15.02 -26.73
N ASP A 746 -50.55 -14.56 -27.48
CA ASP A 746 -49.26 -15.22 -27.61
C ASP A 746 -48.40 -14.89 -26.38
N LEU A 747 -48.77 -15.50 -25.25
CA LEU A 747 -48.23 -15.22 -23.91
C LEU A 747 -46.75 -15.59 -23.79
N GLU A 748 -46.28 -16.61 -24.53
CA GLU A 748 -44.88 -17.02 -24.52
C GLU A 748 -44.01 -16.01 -25.28
N ARG A 749 -44.42 -15.60 -26.49
CA ARG A 749 -43.72 -14.56 -27.25
C ARG A 749 -43.75 -13.20 -26.55
N ALA A 750 -44.84 -12.87 -25.85
CA ALA A 750 -44.93 -11.68 -25.02
C ALA A 750 -43.85 -11.65 -23.93
N VAL A 751 -43.63 -12.77 -23.23
CA VAL A 751 -42.52 -12.92 -22.25
C VAL A 751 -41.16 -12.78 -22.93
N GLN A 752 -40.95 -13.46 -24.06
CA GLN A 752 -39.67 -13.45 -24.78
C GLN A 752 -39.29 -12.04 -25.27
N LEU A 753 -40.22 -11.31 -25.90
CA LEU A 753 -39.99 -9.96 -26.42
C LEU A 753 -39.77 -8.94 -25.29
N ALA A 754 -40.50 -9.04 -24.18
CA ALA A 754 -40.26 -8.20 -23.00
C ALA A 754 -38.88 -8.46 -22.38
N GLY A 755 -38.46 -9.73 -22.29
CA GLY A 755 -37.11 -10.11 -21.84
C GLY A 755 -36.01 -9.56 -22.76
N ALA A 756 -36.17 -9.73 -24.07
CA ALA A 756 -35.23 -9.21 -25.07
C ALA A 756 -35.06 -7.70 -24.95
N ALA A 757 -36.18 -6.95 -24.91
CA ALA A 757 -36.18 -5.50 -24.76
C ALA A 757 -35.41 -5.03 -23.52
N ARG A 758 -35.63 -5.68 -22.36
CA ARG A 758 -34.86 -5.38 -21.14
C ARG A 758 -33.35 -5.58 -21.36
N THR A 759 -32.93 -6.73 -21.87
CA THR A 759 -31.49 -7.00 -22.06
C THR A 759 -30.80 -6.06 -23.05
N GLU A 760 -31.52 -5.52 -24.03
CA GLU A 760 -30.95 -4.52 -24.95
C GLU A 760 -30.86 -3.12 -24.29
N THR A 761 -31.80 -2.79 -23.39
CA THR A 761 -31.75 -1.58 -22.55
C THR A 761 -30.46 -1.52 -21.72
N ASP A 762 -30.14 -2.64 -21.08
CA ASP A 762 -28.97 -2.75 -20.20
C ASP A 762 -27.66 -2.57 -21.00
N LYS A 763 -27.52 -3.24 -22.16
CA LYS A 763 -26.36 -3.09 -23.07
C LYS A 763 -26.16 -1.66 -23.55
N LEU A 764 -27.21 -0.98 -23.97
CA LEU A 764 -27.15 0.40 -24.47
C LEU A 764 -26.74 1.38 -23.35
N THR A 765 -27.22 1.13 -22.13
CA THR A 765 -26.85 1.92 -20.94
C THR A 765 -25.38 1.70 -20.57
N ALA A 766 -24.86 0.47 -20.64
CA ALA A 766 -23.44 0.18 -20.42
C ALA A 766 -22.53 0.76 -21.52
N LEU A 767 -22.95 0.69 -22.79
CA LEU A 767 -22.24 1.28 -23.93
C LEU A 767 -22.06 2.80 -23.77
N TYR A 768 -23.14 3.52 -23.46
CA TYR A 768 -23.07 4.98 -23.34
C TYR A 768 -22.23 5.41 -22.12
N SER A 769 -22.39 4.70 -21.00
CA SER A 769 -21.63 4.93 -19.77
C SER A 769 -20.13 4.67 -19.96
N SER A 770 -19.76 3.57 -20.62
CA SER A 770 -18.35 3.24 -20.91
C SER A 770 -17.73 4.22 -21.90
N ALA A 771 -18.46 4.65 -22.93
CA ALA A 771 -18.00 5.68 -23.86
C ALA A 771 -17.62 6.99 -23.15
N GLN A 772 -18.52 7.50 -22.28
CA GLN A 772 -18.28 8.72 -21.50
C GLN A 772 -17.08 8.57 -20.56
N LYS A 773 -16.95 7.42 -19.89
CA LYS A 773 -15.83 7.13 -18.97
C LYS A 773 -14.48 6.99 -19.68
N ILE A 774 -14.44 6.41 -20.88
CA ILE A 774 -13.24 6.32 -21.72
C ILE A 774 -12.80 7.72 -22.21
N LEU A 775 -13.74 8.63 -22.50
CA LEU A 775 -13.43 10.02 -22.85
C LEU A 775 -12.83 10.79 -21.66
N SER A 776 -13.41 10.68 -20.45
CA SER A 776 -12.85 11.30 -19.24
C SER A 776 -11.45 10.75 -18.90
N SER A 777 -11.28 9.43 -18.94
CA SER A 777 -9.98 8.76 -18.76
C SER A 777 -8.91 9.26 -19.73
N ARG A 778 -9.31 9.60 -20.97
CA ARG A 778 -8.41 10.18 -21.97
C ARG A 778 -7.89 11.55 -21.55
N GLY A 779 -8.77 12.45 -21.10
CA GLY A 779 -8.37 13.79 -20.64
C GLY A 779 -7.41 13.71 -19.45
N ARG A 780 -7.72 12.85 -18.47
CA ARG A 780 -6.84 12.60 -17.31
C ARG A 780 -5.48 12.03 -17.72
N LEU A 781 -5.42 11.14 -18.71
CA LEU A 781 -4.16 10.63 -19.25
C LEU A 781 -3.34 11.74 -19.95
N GLU A 782 -3.96 12.55 -20.80
CA GLU A 782 -3.27 13.65 -21.50
C GLU A 782 -2.77 14.73 -20.52
N LEU A 783 -3.47 14.96 -19.41
CA LEU A 783 -3.00 15.83 -18.31
C LEU A 783 -1.89 15.18 -17.48
N ALA A 784 -1.99 13.89 -17.17
CA ALA A 784 -0.95 13.13 -16.47
C ALA A 784 0.38 13.13 -17.25
N GLU A 785 0.33 13.13 -18.59
CA GLU A 785 1.52 13.33 -19.45
C GLU A 785 2.15 14.70 -19.28
N ARG A 786 1.36 15.79 -19.22
CA ARG A 786 1.87 17.16 -18.98
C ARG A 786 2.57 17.29 -17.63
N LEU A 787 2.13 16.54 -16.61
CA LEU A 787 2.73 16.52 -15.27
C LEU A 787 3.90 15.51 -15.10
N GLY A 788 4.24 14.78 -16.17
CA GLY A 788 5.34 13.81 -16.19
C GLY A 788 5.07 12.51 -15.43
N ILE A 789 3.80 12.09 -15.29
CA ILE A 789 3.41 10.90 -14.52
C ILE A 789 3.56 9.64 -15.39
N ALA A 790 4.61 8.86 -15.12
CA ALA A 790 4.91 7.61 -15.82
C ALA A 790 4.15 6.41 -15.23
N ALA A 791 2.86 6.27 -15.55
CA ALA A 791 2.01 5.14 -15.14
C ALA A 791 1.76 4.14 -16.30
N PRO A 792 2.71 3.23 -16.64
CA PRO A 792 2.57 2.32 -17.78
C PRO A 792 1.45 1.28 -17.60
N HIS A 793 1.16 0.88 -16.36
CA HIS A 793 0.07 -0.06 -16.06
C HIS A 793 -1.31 0.56 -16.33
N LEU A 794 -1.54 1.83 -15.97
CA LEU A 794 -2.79 2.53 -16.29
C LEU A 794 -3.00 2.70 -17.80
N ARG A 795 -1.90 2.90 -18.55
CA ARG A 795 -1.96 2.93 -20.03
C ARG A 795 -2.37 1.59 -20.63
N GLN A 796 -1.97 0.48 -20.01
CA GLN A 796 -2.40 -0.87 -20.41
C GLN A 796 -3.89 -1.06 -20.09
N VAL A 797 -4.33 -0.83 -18.85
CA VAL A 797 -5.75 -0.97 -18.47
C VAL A 797 -6.67 -0.04 -19.30
N PHE A 798 -6.19 1.13 -19.69
CA PHE A 798 -6.92 2.05 -20.59
C PHE A 798 -6.94 1.58 -22.06
N ALA A 799 -5.95 0.81 -22.50
CA ALA A 799 -6.01 0.10 -23.78
C ALA A 799 -6.97 -1.10 -23.67
N ASP A 800 -6.92 -1.87 -22.59
CA ASP A 800 -7.83 -2.99 -22.32
C ASP A 800 -9.30 -2.54 -22.27
N ALA A 801 -9.58 -1.37 -21.67
CA ALA A 801 -10.91 -0.73 -21.71
C ALA A 801 -11.39 -0.47 -23.16
N LYS A 802 -10.50 -0.03 -24.05
CA LYS A 802 -10.82 0.23 -25.47
C LYS A 802 -10.96 -1.06 -26.28
N GLU A 803 -10.14 -2.07 -26.03
CA GLU A 803 -10.29 -3.37 -26.69
C GLU A 803 -11.56 -4.10 -26.21
N ALA A 804 -11.91 -4.02 -24.92
CA ALA A 804 -13.20 -4.48 -24.41
C ALA A 804 -14.39 -3.75 -25.09
N MET A 805 -14.29 -2.42 -25.25
CA MET A 805 -15.32 -1.64 -25.96
C MET A 805 -15.46 -2.05 -27.43
N LYS A 806 -14.36 -2.29 -28.14
CA LYS A 806 -14.36 -2.84 -29.52
C LYS A 806 -14.94 -4.26 -29.58
N ALA A 807 -14.63 -5.09 -28.60
CA ALA A 807 -15.15 -6.44 -28.44
C ALA A 807 -16.64 -6.49 -28.02
N LYS A 808 -17.26 -5.33 -27.78
CA LYS A 808 -18.65 -5.15 -27.31
C LYS A 808 -18.90 -5.67 -25.88
N ASP A 809 -17.85 -5.80 -25.09
CA ASP A 809 -17.87 -6.21 -23.68
C ASP A 809 -18.00 -4.94 -22.80
N TYR A 810 -19.16 -4.30 -22.88
CA TYR A 810 -19.36 -2.95 -22.35
C TYR A 810 -19.25 -2.86 -20.82
N ASP A 811 -19.55 -3.94 -20.10
CA ASP A 811 -19.43 -3.99 -18.64
C ASP A 811 -17.96 -4.02 -18.20
N LYS A 812 -17.11 -4.83 -18.87
CA LYS A 812 -15.66 -4.80 -18.63
C LYS A 812 -15.04 -3.48 -19.10
N ALA A 813 -15.49 -2.94 -20.22
CA ALA A 813 -15.06 -1.63 -20.70
C ALA A 813 -15.38 -0.52 -19.69
N LEU A 814 -16.58 -0.53 -19.09
CA LEU A 814 -16.99 0.40 -18.05
C LEU A 814 -16.13 0.26 -16.79
N ALA A 815 -15.94 -0.97 -16.30
CA ALA A 815 -15.16 -1.25 -15.09
C ALA A 815 -13.68 -0.84 -15.24
N PHE A 816 -13.04 -1.17 -16.37
CA PHE A 816 -11.67 -0.75 -16.64
C PHE A 816 -11.57 0.79 -16.81
N ALA A 817 -12.53 1.42 -17.49
CA ALA A 817 -12.53 2.87 -17.68
C ALA A 817 -12.70 3.64 -16.36
N GLN A 818 -13.66 3.25 -15.52
CA GLN A 818 -13.83 3.83 -14.17
C GLN A 818 -12.56 3.65 -13.34
N ARG A 819 -12.00 2.44 -13.31
CA ARG A 819 -10.77 2.16 -12.58
C ARG A 819 -9.58 3.02 -13.04
N THR A 820 -9.39 3.20 -14.35
CA THR A 820 -8.33 4.09 -14.86
C THR A 820 -8.61 5.55 -14.55
N GLU A 821 -9.86 5.99 -14.65
CA GLU A 821 -10.26 7.36 -14.37
C GLU A 821 -9.92 7.77 -12.92
N ASP A 822 -10.22 6.90 -11.96
CA ASP A 822 -10.02 7.16 -10.53
C ASP A 822 -8.54 7.01 -10.12
N GLU A 823 -7.85 5.95 -10.57
CA GLU A 823 -6.41 5.77 -10.29
C GLU A 823 -5.56 6.88 -10.94
N PHE A 824 -5.92 7.40 -12.13
CA PHE A 824 -5.24 8.58 -12.68
C PHE A 824 -5.46 9.83 -11.82
N THR A 825 -6.68 10.09 -11.34
CA THR A 825 -6.94 11.30 -10.52
C THR A 825 -6.22 11.28 -9.18
N ALA A 826 -6.07 10.13 -8.53
CA ALA A 826 -5.26 10.00 -7.33
C ALA A 826 -3.80 10.42 -7.60
N LEU A 827 -3.16 9.79 -8.60
CA LEU A 827 -1.77 10.08 -8.97
C LEU A 827 -1.57 11.54 -9.40
N ILE A 828 -2.55 12.15 -10.07
CA ILE A 828 -2.49 13.57 -10.45
C ILE A 828 -2.57 14.45 -9.20
N LYS A 829 -3.51 14.22 -8.28
CA LYS A 829 -3.62 15.01 -7.04
C LYS A 829 -2.35 14.94 -6.20
N ASP A 830 -1.79 13.74 -6.01
CA ASP A 830 -0.53 13.53 -5.27
C ASP A 830 0.64 14.25 -5.94
N ARG A 831 0.71 14.22 -7.28
CA ARG A 831 1.74 14.92 -8.07
C ARG A 831 1.61 16.43 -7.96
N LEU A 832 0.40 16.98 -7.98
CA LEU A 832 0.15 18.41 -7.82
C LEU A 832 0.47 18.89 -6.41
N ALA A 833 0.04 18.17 -5.37
CA ALA A 833 0.41 18.47 -3.98
C ALA A 833 1.94 18.49 -3.81
N SER A 834 2.63 17.49 -4.35
CA SER A 834 4.10 17.42 -4.36
C SER A 834 4.75 18.59 -5.11
N SER A 835 4.19 18.99 -6.26
CA SER A 835 4.68 20.11 -7.08
C SER A 835 4.52 21.45 -6.36
N LEU A 836 3.39 21.66 -5.69
CA LEU A 836 3.12 22.88 -4.91
C LEU A 836 3.98 22.96 -3.64
N MET A 837 4.19 21.85 -2.91
CA MET A 837 5.14 21.83 -1.79
C MET A 837 6.59 22.11 -2.21
N ALA A 838 7.04 21.56 -3.34
CA ALA A 838 8.37 21.88 -3.87
C ALA A 838 8.48 23.36 -4.30
N SER A 839 7.39 23.95 -4.83
CA SER A 839 7.33 25.37 -5.17
C SER A 839 7.36 26.27 -3.92
N GLU A 840 6.69 25.86 -2.85
CA GLU A 840 6.70 26.51 -1.53
C GLU A 840 8.09 26.51 -0.88
N GLN A 841 8.80 25.37 -0.95
CA GLN A 841 10.18 25.25 -0.46
C GLN A 841 11.16 26.12 -1.27
N LEU A 842 10.98 26.22 -2.58
CA LEU A 842 11.78 27.12 -3.42
C LEU A 842 11.51 28.60 -3.10
N LEU A 843 10.24 28.99 -2.92
CA LEU A 843 9.86 30.34 -2.47
C LEU A 843 10.51 30.68 -1.12
N GLY A 844 10.50 29.75 -0.16
CA GLY A 844 11.15 29.93 1.14
C GLY A 844 12.68 29.95 1.12
N SER A 845 13.32 29.63 0.00
CA SER A 845 14.78 29.68 -0.17
C SER A 845 15.30 30.96 -0.86
N LEU A 846 14.41 31.87 -1.26
CA LEU A 846 14.71 33.09 -2.01
C LEU A 846 14.44 34.34 -1.15
N GLU A 847 15.31 34.63 -0.19
CA GLU A 847 15.21 35.84 0.62
C GLU A 847 15.35 37.13 -0.22
N GLY A 848 14.62 38.18 0.14
CA GLY A 848 14.76 39.54 -0.43
C GLY A 848 14.02 39.84 -1.75
N VAL A 849 13.40 38.85 -2.41
CA VAL A 849 12.74 39.02 -3.72
C VAL A 849 11.28 39.50 -3.57
N ASP A 850 10.74 40.23 -4.56
CA ASP A 850 9.28 40.45 -4.67
C ASP A 850 8.56 39.13 -5.03
N LEU A 851 8.02 38.49 -4.00
CA LEU A 851 7.40 37.16 -4.06
C LEU A 851 5.86 37.21 -4.09
N ALA A 852 5.24 38.38 -3.97
CA ALA A 852 3.80 38.53 -3.72
C ALA A 852 2.92 37.93 -4.83
N GLY A 853 3.32 38.06 -6.10
CA GLY A 853 2.59 37.46 -7.22
C GLY A 853 2.69 35.93 -7.27
N SER A 854 3.79 35.35 -6.80
CA SER A 854 4.01 33.90 -6.81
C SER A 854 3.35 33.19 -5.60
N SER A 855 3.20 33.87 -4.46
CA SER A 855 2.48 33.31 -3.31
C SER A 855 0.96 33.27 -3.55
N ASP A 856 0.38 34.29 -4.19
CA ASP A 856 -1.04 34.30 -4.58
C ASP A 856 -1.37 33.17 -5.57
N THR A 857 -0.56 32.94 -6.60
CA THR A 857 -0.77 31.81 -7.53
C THR A 857 -0.67 30.45 -6.84
N LEU A 858 0.18 30.30 -5.82
CA LEU A 858 0.27 29.09 -4.98
C LEU A 858 -1.02 28.86 -4.17
N VAL A 859 -1.54 29.91 -3.53
CA VAL A 859 -2.80 29.83 -2.75
C VAL A 859 -3.98 29.46 -3.65
N ARG A 860 -4.10 30.09 -4.83
CA ARG A 860 -5.14 29.75 -5.81
C ARG A 860 -5.02 28.30 -6.29
N ALA A 861 -3.81 27.84 -6.61
CA ALA A 861 -3.57 26.45 -7.03
C ALA A 861 -3.96 25.42 -5.95
N ARG A 862 -3.75 25.73 -4.66
CA ARG A 862 -4.27 24.92 -3.54
C ARG A 862 -5.80 24.91 -3.50
N GLY A 863 -6.44 26.08 -3.59
CA GLY A 863 -7.91 26.19 -3.57
C GLY A 863 -8.60 25.34 -4.64
N HIS A 864 -8.13 25.38 -5.89
CA HIS A 864 -8.67 24.54 -6.97
C HIS A 864 -8.38 23.03 -6.74
N LEU A 865 -7.24 22.67 -6.12
CA LEU A 865 -6.91 21.27 -5.80
C LEU A 865 -7.84 20.69 -4.72
N GLU A 866 -8.16 21.50 -3.70
CA GLU A 866 -9.11 21.18 -2.63
C GLU A 866 -10.56 21.09 -3.15
N ALA A 867 -10.98 22.03 -4.00
CA ALA A 867 -12.26 21.97 -4.72
C ALA A 867 -12.38 20.76 -5.66
N GLY A 868 -11.26 20.11 -6.01
CA GLY A 868 -11.20 18.97 -6.93
C GLY A 868 -11.17 19.35 -8.41
N GLU A 869 -10.94 20.63 -8.74
CA GLU A 869 -10.79 21.16 -10.09
C GLU A 869 -9.38 20.91 -10.63
N VAL A 870 -9.08 19.62 -10.81
CA VAL A 870 -7.72 19.11 -11.06
C VAL A 870 -7.04 19.74 -12.29
N GLU A 871 -7.82 20.13 -13.31
CA GLU A 871 -7.29 20.77 -14.53
C GLU A 871 -6.76 22.19 -14.25
N GLN A 872 -7.54 23.02 -13.55
CA GLN A 872 -7.15 24.40 -13.21
C GLN A 872 -5.97 24.42 -12.21
N ALA A 873 -5.98 23.51 -11.23
CA ALA A 873 -4.86 23.32 -10.31
C ALA A 873 -3.56 22.90 -11.02
N ALA A 874 -3.65 22.12 -12.11
CA ALA A 874 -2.49 21.71 -12.89
C ALA A 874 -1.88 22.84 -13.71
N GLU A 875 -2.71 23.67 -14.36
CA GLU A 875 -2.22 24.81 -15.14
C GLU A 875 -1.54 25.86 -14.25
N LEU A 876 -2.15 26.20 -13.10
CA LEU A 876 -1.54 27.12 -12.13
C LEU A 876 -0.24 26.56 -11.52
N SER A 877 -0.17 25.26 -11.20
CA SER A 877 1.06 24.64 -10.67
C SER A 877 2.20 24.63 -11.70
N LEU A 878 1.89 24.38 -12.98
CA LEU A 878 2.89 24.45 -14.06
C LEU A 878 3.36 25.89 -14.33
N GLN A 879 2.46 26.88 -14.27
CA GLN A 879 2.79 28.29 -14.39
C GLN A 879 3.69 28.77 -13.24
N LEU A 880 3.31 28.49 -11.98
CA LEU A 880 4.12 28.84 -10.81
C LEU A 880 5.51 28.22 -10.91
N LYS A 881 5.60 26.93 -11.25
CA LYS A 881 6.89 26.26 -11.41
C LYS A 881 7.76 26.93 -12.49
N SER A 882 7.20 27.28 -13.65
CA SER A 882 8.01 27.88 -14.72
C SER A 882 8.57 29.26 -14.32
N GLN A 883 7.80 30.06 -13.56
CA GLN A 883 8.25 31.34 -13.00
C GLN A 883 9.38 31.19 -11.97
N LEU A 884 9.33 30.14 -11.14
CA LEU A 884 10.39 29.82 -10.18
C LEU A 884 11.65 29.28 -10.86
N ASP A 885 11.50 28.38 -11.84
CA ASP A 885 12.61 27.85 -12.63
C ASP A 885 13.34 28.96 -13.44
N THR A 886 12.63 30.01 -13.91
CA THR A 886 13.29 31.16 -14.56
C THR A 886 14.00 32.07 -13.56
N ARG A 887 13.33 32.47 -12.47
CA ARG A 887 13.94 33.33 -11.43
C ARG A 887 15.18 32.69 -10.82
N LYS A 888 15.15 31.37 -10.59
CA LYS A 888 16.32 30.64 -10.11
C LYS A 888 17.50 30.70 -11.09
N ARG A 889 17.27 30.50 -12.40
CA ARG A 889 18.36 30.59 -13.40
C ARG A 889 18.97 31.99 -13.44
N GLN A 890 18.16 33.04 -13.38
CA GLN A 890 18.67 34.42 -13.31
C GLN A 890 19.52 34.65 -12.04
N GLY A 891 19.15 34.04 -10.91
CA GLY A 891 19.97 33.98 -9.69
C GLY A 891 21.29 33.22 -9.88
N ASP A 892 21.23 31.96 -10.35
CA ASP A 892 22.40 31.11 -10.59
C ASP A 892 23.38 31.75 -11.62
N GLU A 893 22.84 32.42 -12.65
CA GLU A 893 23.62 33.12 -13.69
C GLU A 893 24.25 34.44 -13.18
N THR A 894 23.52 35.23 -12.37
CA THR A 894 24.11 36.43 -11.72
C THR A 894 25.22 36.07 -10.74
N GLU A 895 25.04 35.03 -9.92
CA GLU A 895 26.08 34.58 -8.99
C GLU A 895 27.34 34.10 -9.73
N ALA A 896 27.18 33.31 -10.79
CA ALA A 896 28.28 32.83 -11.61
C ALA A 896 29.03 33.97 -12.34
N ALA A 897 28.32 35.04 -12.72
CA ALA A 897 28.90 36.20 -13.37
C ALA A 897 29.60 37.16 -12.37
N LEU A 898 29.04 37.32 -11.16
CA LEU A 898 29.69 38.02 -10.06
C LEU A 898 31.01 37.36 -9.66
N ARG A 899 31.02 36.03 -9.46
CA ARG A 899 32.24 35.29 -9.12
C ARG A 899 33.36 35.45 -10.16
N GLN A 900 33.04 35.49 -11.45
CA GLN A 900 34.04 35.75 -12.50
C GLN A 900 34.73 37.12 -12.35
N ILE A 901 34.02 38.15 -11.88
CA ILE A 901 34.61 39.47 -11.64
C ILE A 901 35.37 39.52 -10.31
N GLN A 902 34.90 38.79 -9.29
CA GLN A 902 35.64 38.59 -8.05
C GLN A 902 37.00 37.90 -8.32
N ASP A 903 37.04 36.88 -9.17
CA ASP A 903 38.28 36.21 -9.62
C ASP A 903 39.20 37.19 -10.37
N ILE A 904 38.66 38.01 -11.30
CA ILE A 904 39.43 39.02 -12.04
C ILE A 904 40.02 40.10 -11.12
N LEU A 905 39.28 40.52 -10.09
CA LEU A 905 39.77 41.46 -9.07
C LEU A 905 40.88 40.82 -8.22
N ALA A 906 40.73 39.56 -7.79
CA ALA A 906 41.75 38.84 -7.03
C ALA A 906 43.04 38.61 -7.83
N ASP A 907 42.94 38.23 -9.11
CA ASP A 907 44.07 38.11 -10.03
C ASP A 907 44.80 39.46 -10.20
N ALA A 908 44.06 40.57 -10.24
CA ALA A 908 44.63 41.90 -10.38
C ALA A 908 45.29 42.41 -9.10
N GLU A 909 44.70 42.17 -7.92
CA GLU A 909 45.32 42.43 -6.62
C GLU A 909 46.62 41.62 -6.46
N ALA A 910 46.62 40.33 -6.84
CA ALA A 910 47.83 39.49 -6.85
C ALA A 910 48.93 40.00 -7.80
N MET A 911 48.57 40.72 -8.88
CA MET A 911 49.50 41.41 -9.77
C MET A 911 49.89 42.83 -9.32
N ASN A 912 49.41 43.30 -8.16
CA ASN A 912 49.55 44.68 -7.67
C ASN A 912 49.02 45.73 -8.68
N ALA A 913 47.90 45.42 -9.34
CA ALA A 913 47.25 46.22 -10.37
C ALA A 913 45.82 46.61 -9.92
N PRO A 914 45.63 47.71 -9.18
CA PRO A 914 44.31 48.11 -8.69
C PRO A 914 43.34 48.48 -9.83
N LEU A 915 42.12 47.95 -9.77
CA LEU A 915 41.03 48.13 -10.75
C LEU A 915 39.83 48.84 -10.09
N GLU A 916 40.00 50.13 -9.77
CA GLU A 916 39.08 50.89 -8.91
C GLU A 916 37.65 51.01 -9.48
N ARG A 917 37.49 51.22 -10.79
CA ARG A 917 36.14 51.34 -11.40
C ARG A 917 35.45 49.99 -11.44
N THR A 918 36.20 48.94 -11.74
CA THR A 918 35.73 47.55 -11.74
C THR A 918 35.19 47.18 -10.37
N ARG A 919 35.90 47.53 -9.29
CA ARG A 919 35.48 47.32 -7.89
C ARG A 919 34.17 48.04 -7.57
N ALA A 920 34.06 49.32 -7.95
CA ALA A 920 32.85 50.12 -7.70
C ALA A 920 31.60 49.60 -8.45
N LEU A 921 31.78 49.08 -9.68
CA LEU A 921 30.69 48.44 -10.42
C LEU A 921 30.31 47.07 -9.82
N PHE A 922 31.30 46.27 -9.40
CA PHE A 922 31.08 44.99 -8.72
C PHE A 922 30.24 45.16 -7.43
N GLU A 923 30.61 46.12 -6.57
CA GLU A 923 29.83 46.45 -5.36
C GLU A 923 28.39 46.92 -5.68
N SER A 924 28.16 47.50 -6.87
CA SER A 924 26.82 47.88 -7.29
C SER A 924 26.00 46.72 -7.85
N ALA A 925 26.64 45.78 -8.54
CA ALA A 925 26.02 44.53 -8.96
C ALA A 925 25.65 43.62 -7.76
N GLU A 926 26.51 43.54 -6.73
CA GLU A 926 26.18 42.85 -5.49
C GLU A 926 24.92 43.44 -4.83
N ARG A 927 24.77 44.77 -4.81
CA ARG A 927 23.56 45.43 -4.28
C ARG A 927 22.31 45.06 -5.08
N ALA A 928 22.35 45.10 -6.41
CA ALA A 928 21.23 44.72 -7.26
C ALA A 928 20.85 43.23 -7.09
N HIS A 929 21.84 42.33 -7.00
CA HIS A 929 21.63 40.91 -6.74
C HIS A 929 20.98 40.66 -5.36
N ARG A 930 21.44 41.35 -4.30
CA ARG A 930 20.84 41.29 -2.95
C ARG A 930 19.42 41.88 -2.86
N LEU A 931 18.99 42.66 -3.86
CA LEU A 931 17.63 43.17 -4.00
C LEU A 931 16.76 42.31 -4.95
N GLY A 932 17.26 41.16 -5.42
CA GLY A 932 16.55 40.29 -6.36
C GLY A 932 16.39 40.86 -7.78
N GLN A 933 17.05 41.97 -8.10
CA GLN A 933 17.00 42.65 -9.41
C GLN A 933 17.99 41.99 -10.38
N PHE A 934 17.81 40.69 -10.65
CA PHE A 934 18.81 39.87 -11.35
C PHE A 934 19.17 40.38 -12.76
N ASP A 935 18.20 40.87 -13.53
CA ASP A 935 18.46 41.40 -14.88
C ASP A 935 19.33 42.67 -14.83
N GLU A 936 19.07 43.57 -13.87
CA GLU A 936 19.88 44.78 -13.65
C GLU A 936 21.28 44.43 -13.14
N ALA A 937 21.40 43.40 -12.29
CA ALA A 937 22.69 42.89 -11.84
C ALA A 937 23.53 42.33 -12.99
N LEU A 938 22.94 41.58 -13.94
CA LEU A 938 23.65 41.09 -15.14
C LEU A 938 24.20 42.24 -15.99
N ASP A 939 23.41 43.29 -16.23
CA ASP A 939 23.84 44.45 -17.02
C ASP A 939 25.00 45.23 -16.36
N ILE A 940 25.00 45.36 -15.02
CA ILE A 940 26.11 45.98 -14.29
C ILE A 940 27.38 45.10 -14.33
N VAL A 941 27.24 43.77 -14.19
CA VAL A 941 28.36 42.83 -14.32
C VAL A 941 28.97 42.87 -15.73
N ALA A 942 28.14 42.93 -16.78
CA ALA A 942 28.61 43.05 -18.15
C ALA A 942 29.41 44.34 -18.39
N GLN A 943 29.05 45.45 -17.74
CA GLN A 943 29.81 46.70 -17.77
C GLN A 943 31.15 46.58 -17.02
N ALA A 944 31.17 45.88 -15.89
CA ALA A 944 32.37 45.68 -15.08
C ALA A 944 33.43 44.80 -15.78
N ASP A 945 33.06 43.69 -16.44
CA ASP A 945 33.99 42.86 -17.26
C ASP A 945 34.67 43.70 -18.35
N VAL A 946 33.89 44.58 -19.01
CA VAL A 946 34.39 45.48 -20.05
C VAL A 946 35.34 46.56 -19.50
N GLU A 947 35.11 47.11 -18.31
CA GLU A 947 36.03 48.10 -17.72
C GLU A 947 37.29 47.44 -17.13
N ALA A 948 37.17 46.24 -16.54
CA ALA A 948 38.28 45.46 -15.98
C ALA A 948 39.39 45.21 -17.00
N THR A 949 39.02 44.80 -18.22
CA THR A 949 40.00 44.57 -19.30
C THR A 949 40.76 45.86 -19.68
N LYS A 950 40.11 47.03 -19.60
CA LYS A 950 40.75 48.33 -19.89
C LYS A 950 41.68 48.79 -18.76
N GLU A 951 41.23 48.72 -17.51
CA GLU A 951 42.02 49.12 -16.33
C GLU A 951 43.27 48.23 -16.18
N ARG A 952 43.12 46.92 -16.40
CA ARG A 952 44.22 45.94 -16.34
C ARG A 952 45.26 46.17 -17.45
N ASP A 953 44.83 46.37 -18.69
CA ASP A 953 45.78 46.59 -19.79
C ASP A 953 46.51 47.95 -19.66
N GLN A 954 45.87 48.97 -19.06
CA GLN A 954 46.50 50.25 -18.71
C GLN A 954 47.53 50.11 -17.57
N THR A 955 47.20 49.40 -16.49
CA THR A 955 48.11 49.18 -15.36
C THR A 955 49.33 48.33 -15.74
N ILE A 956 49.15 47.30 -16.58
CA ILE A 956 50.26 46.51 -17.16
C ILE A 956 51.17 47.41 -18.02
N ALA A 957 50.60 48.28 -18.86
CA ALA A 957 51.39 49.23 -19.66
C ALA A 957 52.19 50.22 -18.78
N ALA A 958 51.59 50.73 -17.70
CA ALA A 958 52.25 51.60 -16.74
C ALA A 958 53.39 50.90 -15.98
N MET A 959 53.20 49.64 -15.56
CA MET A 959 54.25 48.83 -14.92
C MET A 959 55.42 48.56 -15.88
N MET A 960 55.14 48.18 -17.13
CA MET A 960 56.19 47.96 -18.14
C MET A 960 56.99 49.24 -18.42
N LYS A 961 56.35 50.41 -18.44
CA LYS A 961 57.03 51.71 -18.59
C LYS A 961 57.92 52.04 -17.39
N ARG A 962 57.45 51.83 -16.15
CA ARG A 962 58.26 52.02 -14.93
C ARG A 962 59.48 51.09 -14.88
N PHE A 963 59.36 49.86 -15.40
CA PHE A 963 60.48 48.92 -15.50
C PHE A 963 61.49 49.33 -16.59
N GLU A 964 61.01 49.86 -17.72
CA GLU A 964 61.88 50.44 -18.76
C GLU A 964 62.66 51.65 -18.21
N GLU A 965 61.99 52.52 -17.45
CA GLU A 965 62.60 53.66 -16.76
C GLU A 965 63.62 53.25 -15.68
N SER A 966 63.39 52.17 -14.93
CA SER A 966 64.33 51.69 -13.90
C SER A 966 65.56 50.99 -14.49
N VAL A 967 65.41 50.21 -15.56
CA VAL A 967 66.55 49.64 -16.31
C VAL A 967 67.40 50.76 -16.93
N LEU A 968 66.78 51.79 -17.50
CA LEU A 968 67.48 52.98 -18.01
C LEU A 968 68.18 53.79 -16.90
N ARG A 969 67.74 53.66 -15.64
CA ARG A 969 68.38 54.30 -14.48
C ARG A 969 69.62 53.54 -14.03
N ALA A 970 69.48 52.23 -13.79
CA ALA A 970 70.60 51.34 -13.42
C ALA A 970 71.74 51.38 -14.46
N LYS A 971 71.40 51.51 -15.74
CA LYS A 971 72.35 51.68 -16.85
C LYS A 971 73.16 52.98 -16.80
N LYS A 972 72.63 54.06 -16.21
CA LYS A 972 73.36 55.31 -15.94
C LYS A 972 74.21 55.23 -14.68
N GLU A 973 73.86 54.34 -13.75
CA GLU A 973 74.55 54.09 -12.48
C GLU A 973 75.68 53.05 -12.61
N GLY A 974 75.92 52.53 -13.82
CA GLY A 974 77.11 51.71 -14.15
C GLY A 974 77.02 50.22 -13.84
N THR A 975 75.82 49.70 -13.52
CA THR A 975 75.61 48.26 -13.31
C THR A 975 75.38 47.51 -14.62
N ASP A 976 75.76 46.22 -14.69
CA ASP A 976 75.52 45.42 -15.91
C ASP A 976 74.04 45.04 -16.06
N THR A 977 73.34 45.79 -16.90
CA THR A 977 71.93 45.60 -17.20
C THR A 977 71.63 44.52 -18.24
N ARG A 978 72.63 43.89 -18.88
CA ARG A 978 72.42 43.00 -20.05
C ARG A 978 71.50 41.80 -19.78
N SER A 979 71.52 41.26 -18.56
CA SER A 979 70.63 40.18 -18.12
C SER A 979 69.19 40.66 -17.95
N ALA A 980 69.01 41.83 -17.31
CA ALA A 980 67.72 42.49 -17.15
C ALA A 980 67.12 42.94 -18.48
N GLU A 981 67.94 43.47 -19.40
CA GLU A 981 67.53 43.86 -20.75
C GLU A 981 67.06 42.65 -21.56
N LYS A 982 67.81 41.54 -21.57
CA LYS A 982 67.34 40.29 -22.22
C LYS A 982 66.04 39.75 -21.62
N LEU A 983 65.88 39.79 -20.30
CA LEU A 983 64.64 39.38 -19.63
C LEU A 983 63.48 40.33 -19.95
N PHE A 984 63.74 41.64 -20.05
CA PHE A 984 62.75 42.65 -20.40
C PHE A 984 62.34 42.55 -21.87
N GLU A 985 63.25 42.37 -22.82
CA GLU A 985 62.91 42.16 -24.23
C GLU A 985 62.20 40.81 -24.46
N SER A 986 62.58 39.77 -23.72
CA SER A 986 61.85 38.48 -23.69
C SER A 986 60.43 38.64 -23.12
N ARG A 987 60.24 39.46 -22.08
CA ARG A 987 58.89 39.82 -21.59
C ARG A 987 58.14 40.73 -22.56
N ARG A 988 58.78 41.73 -23.17
CA ARG A 988 58.19 42.72 -24.10
C ARG A 988 57.77 42.10 -25.44
N SER A 989 58.49 41.09 -25.90
CA SER A 989 58.09 40.27 -27.05
C SER A 989 56.93 39.31 -26.74
N ARG A 990 56.78 38.87 -25.47
CA ARG A 990 55.61 38.12 -24.98
C ARG A 990 54.41 39.01 -24.60
N SER A 991 54.65 40.28 -24.22
CA SER A 991 53.62 41.24 -23.79
C SER A 991 53.12 42.15 -24.92
N ARG A 992 53.82 42.20 -26.07
CA ARG A 992 53.16 42.51 -27.34
C ARG A 992 51.95 41.57 -27.46
N PRO A 993 50.74 42.09 -27.74
CA PRO A 993 49.50 41.38 -27.45
C PRO A 993 49.43 40.07 -28.24
N SER A 994 49.69 38.96 -27.55
CA SER A 994 49.73 37.66 -28.21
C SER A 994 48.34 37.35 -28.77
N THR A 995 48.31 36.85 -30.01
CA THR A 995 47.08 36.35 -30.63
C THR A 995 46.47 35.19 -29.84
N ALA A 996 47.23 34.56 -28.93
CA ALA A 996 46.72 33.58 -27.97
C ALA A 996 45.71 34.18 -26.96
N TRP A 997 45.91 35.41 -26.46
CA TRP A 997 44.93 36.05 -25.56
C TRP A 997 43.73 36.63 -26.31
N LYS A 998 43.91 37.11 -27.55
CA LYS A 998 42.75 37.34 -28.45
C LYS A 998 42.07 36.04 -28.89
N ALA A 999 42.74 34.89 -28.81
CA ALA A 999 42.15 33.57 -29.05
C ALA A 999 41.55 32.93 -27.78
N SER A 1000 41.87 33.37 -26.56
CA SER A 1000 41.11 33.02 -25.36
C SER A 1000 39.85 33.87 -25.24
N SER A 1001 39.92 35.18 -25.51
CA SER A 1001 38.70 36.00 -25.59
C SER A 1001 37.83 35.64 -26.80
N ALA A 1002 38.41 35.28 -27.96
CA ALA A 1002 37.64 34.70 -29.06
C ALA A 1002 37.27 33.22 -28.90
N ARG A 1003 37.78 32.51 -27.88
CA ARG A 1003 37.18 31.23 -27.42
C ARG A 1003 36.00 31.52 -26.50
N SER A 1004 36.16 32.35 -25.47
CA SER A 1004 35.05 32.86 -24.65
C SER A 1004 33.88 33.37 -25.52
N ALA A 1005 34.15 34.19 -26.55
CA ALA A 1005 33.12 34.65 -27.49
C ALA A 1005 32.59 33.56 -28.43
N ARG A 1006 33.38 32.56 -28.83
CA ARG A 1006 32.90 31.43 -29.65
C ARG A 1006 32.08 30.43 -28.83
N ASP A 1007 32.49 30.15 -27.62
CA ASP A 1007 31.80 29.27 -26.66
C ASP A 1007 30.49 29.94 -26.20
N ARG A 1008 30.48 31.28 -25.99
CA ARG A 1008 29.23 32.07 -25.86
C ARG A 1008 28.37 32.00 -27.14
N SER A 1009 28.96 31.99 -28.34
CA SER A 1009 28.19 31.81 -29.60
C SER A 1009 27.71 30.37 -29.86
N TRP A 1010 28.27 29.38 -29.16
CA TRP A 1010 27.85 27.98 -29.23
C TRP A 1010 26.83 27.64 -28.14
N SER A 1011 26.95 28.20 -26.93
CA SER A 1011 25.89 28.09 -25.91
C SER A 1011 24.63 28.84 -26.33
N SER A 1012 24.76 29.99 -27.01
CA SER A 1012 23.62 30.69 -27.63
C SER A 1012 23.00 29.96 -28.83
N ALA A 1013 23.55 28.81 -29.25
CA ALA A 1013 23.06 28.03 -30.39
C ALA A 1013 22.29 26.75 -29.99
N SER A 1014 22.14 26.44 -28.70
CA SER A 1014 21.52 25.19 -28.24
C SER A 1014 20.48 25.35 -27.12
N SER A 1015 19.33 25.96 -27.44
CA SER A 1015 18.06 25.78 -26.73
C SER A 1015 16.90 25.80 -27.74
N PRO A 1016 16.32 24.65 -28.13
CA PRO A 1016 15.44 24.57 -29.30
C PRO A 1016 13.94 24.65 -29.00
N THR A 1017 13.36 25.83 -29.15
CA THR A 1017 11.90 26.04 -29.33
C THR A 1017 11.68 27.11 -30.42
N ALA A 1018 10.89 26.88 -31.48
CA ALA A 1018 10.15 25.68 -31.89
C ALA A 1018 9.83 25.69 -33.41
N ALA A 1019 9.27 24.58 -33.91
CA ALA A 1019 8.63 24.41 -35.24
C ALA A 1019 9.57 24.39 -36.49
N ARG A 1020 9.28 23.66 -37.58
CA ARG A 1020 8.27 22.60 -37.85
C ARG A 1020 8.64 21.76 -39.11
N ARG A 1021 8.12 20.51 -39.15
CA ARG A 1021 7.69 19.71 -40.35
C ARG A 1021 8.72 19.09 -41.35
N THR A 1022 8.64 17.75 -41.42
CA THR A 1022 8.61 16.87 -42.63
C THR A 1022 9.81 16.87 -43.60
N ARG A 1023 10.58 15.77 -43.75
CA ARG A 1023 10.28 14.52 -44.50
C ARG A 1023 11.34 13.43 -44.14
N MET A 1024 10.99 12.14 -43.98
CA MET A 1024 11.19 11.05 -44.97
C MET A 1024 12.50 11.18 -45.79
N ALA A 1025 13.45 10.23 -45.79
CA ALA A 1025 13.28 8.79 -46.04
C ALA A 1025 14.53 7.90 -45.66
N THR A 1026 14.36 6.58 -45.87
CA THR A 1026 15.33 5.46 -46.06
C THR A 1026 16.81 5.78 -46.38
N THR A 1027 17.84 4.98 -46.06
CA THR A 1027 18.05 3.50 -46.02
C THR A 1027 19.12 3.10 -44.98
N SER A 1028 19.06 2.02 -44.17
CA SER A 1028 18.98 0.55 -44.40
C SER A 1028 20.33 -0.21 -44.34
N ARG A 1029 20.36 -1.30 -43.54
CA ARG A 1029 21.28 -2.48 -43.56
C ARG A 1029 22.76 -2.23 -43.17
N ARG A 1030 23.28 -2.79 -42.06
CA ARG A 1030 23.51 -4.21 -41.66
C ARG A 1030 24.78 -4.80 -42.29
N TRP A 1031 25.74 -5.28 -41.47
CA TRP A 1031 26.53 -6.52 -41.68
C TRP A 1031 27.09 -7.04 -40.32
N THR A 1032 27.61 -8.27 -40.24
CA THR A 1032 27.88 -8.97 -38.96
C THR A 1032 29.06 -9.95 -38.99
N ARG A 1033 29.78 -10.10 -37.88
CA ARG A 1033 30.10 -11.34 -37.07
C ARG A 1033 31.40 -11.11 -36.25
N ARG A 1034 31.76 -11.70 -35.10
CA ARG A 1034 31.38 -12.83 -34.19
C ARG A 1034 32.61 -13.75 -33.96
N PHE A 1035 33.13 -13.76 -32.72
CA PHE A 1035 34.03 -14.73 -32.02
C PHE A 1035 33.88 -14.42 -30.49
N THR A 1036 34.02 -15.22 -29.41
CA THR A 1036 34.49 -16.60 -29.04
C THR A 1036 36.01 -16.83 -28.97
N HIS A 1037 36.62 -17.38 -27.89
CA HIS A 1037 36.11 -17.96 -26.62
C HIS A 1037 37.17 -17.89 -25.45
N PRO A 1038 37.14 -18.60 -24.26
CA PRO A 1038 37.60 -18.02 -22.96
C PRO A 1038 38.62 -18.85 -22.09
N ILE A 1039 38.67 -18.56 -20.76
CA ILE A 1039 39.26 -19.29 -19.57
C ILE A 1039 40.81 -19.39 -19.41
N PRO A 1040 41.43 -19.78 -18.23
CA PRO A 1040 40.96 -20.10 -16.84
C PRO A 1040 41.81 -19.55 -15.61
N SER A 1041 41.49 -20.03 -14.38
CA SER A 1041 42.27 -20.09 -13.09
C SER A 1041 42.24 -18.85 -12.13
N ARG A 1042 41.97 -18.91 -10.80
CA ARG A 1042 42.39 -19.71 -9.58
C ARG A 1042 43.67 -19.12 -8.90
N THR A 1043 43.87 -19.08 -7.56
CA THR A 1043 43.74 -20.14 -6.51
C THR A 1043 43.65 -19.65 -5.03
N CYS A 1044 42.99 -20.45 -4.14
CA CYS A 1044 43.31 -20.82 -2.73
C CYS A 1044 43.46 -19.74 -1.61
N GLY A 1045 43.32 -20.02 -0.29
CA GLY A 1045 43.02 -21.23 0.52
C GLY A 1045 42.91 -20.87 2.03
N SER A 1046 42.84 -21.74 3.07
CA SER A 1046 42.71 -23.21 3.22
C SER A 1046 42.59 -23.64 4.74
N TYR A 1047 42.60 -24.97 5.05
CA TYR A 1047 42.67 -25.69 6.37
C TYR A 1047 41.37 -26.00 7.18
N SER A 1048 41.22 -27.14 7.91
CA SER A 1048 41.76 -28.52 7.73
C SER A 1048 41.18 -29.60 8.68
N LYS A 1049 40.92 -30.84 8.16
CA LYS A 1049 41.12 -32.21 8.76
C LYS A 1049 40.43 -32.56 10.11
N ARG A 1050 40.26 -33.83 10.58
CA ARG A 1050 40.77 -35.19 10.22
C ARG A 1050 39.64 -36.17 9.78
N SER A 1051 39.68 -37.49 10.08
CA SER A 1051 38.66 -38.51 9.68
C SER A 1051 38.81 -39.90 10.38
N ARG A 1052 37.86 -40.83 10.15
CA ARG A 1052 37.76 -42.27 10.58
C ARG A 1052 37.25 -42.47 12.04
N ARG A 1053 36.64 -43.60 12.47
CA ARG A 1053 36.67 -45.06 12.09
C ARG A 1053 35.26 -45.73 12.32
N SER A 1054 34.74 -46.56 11.39
CA SER A 1054 34.63 -48.05 11.40
C SER A 1054 33.57 -48.71 12.34
N ALA A 1055 32.87 -49.75 11.83
CA ALA A 1055 31.66 -50.38 12.41
C ALA A 1055 31.89 -51.58 13.37
N ILE A 1056 30.81 -52.07 14.02
CA ILE A 1056 30.58 -53.50 14.41
C ILE A 1056 29.08 -53.76 14.79
N ARG A 1057 28.72 -55.03 15.07
CA ARG A 1057 27.36 -55.64 15.12
C ARG A 1057 26.60 -55.53 16.49
N PRO A 1058 25.33 -56.00 16.61
CA PRO A 1058 24.42 -55.66 17.74
C PRO A 1058 24.42 -56.63 18.94
N GLY A 1059 23.68 -56.27 20.00
CA GLY A 1059 23.35 -57.10 21.18
C GLY A 1059 21.91 -56.87 21.68
N SER A 1060 21.39 -57.75 22.53
CA SER A 1060 19.94 -57.87 22.81
C SER A 1060 19.57 -58.19 24.28
N SER A 1061 18.28 -58.01 24.58
CA SER A 1061 17.47 -58.68 25.62
C SER A 1061 17.45 -58.16 27.07
N CYS A 1062 16.27 -58.36 27.71
CA CYS A 1062 15.98 -58.43 29.16
C CYS A 1062 16.09 -57.12 29.99
N ARG A 1063 15.33 -56.92 31.09
CA ARG A 1063 14.32 -57.76 31.79
C ARG A 1063 13.34 -56.94 32.67
N SER A 1064 12.27 -57.62 33.12
CA SER A 1064 11.51 -57.44 34.39
C SER A 1064 10.76 -56.14 34.76
N SER A 1065 9.44 -56.29 34.92
CA SER A 1065 8.49 -55.62 35.85
C SER A 1065 8.79 -55.99 37.34
N PRO A 1066 8.13 -55.45 38.42
CA PRO A 1066 6.74 -54.96 38.60
C PRO A 1066 6.67 -53.53 39.26
N THR A 1067 5.71 -53.00 40.08
CA THR A 1067 4.61 -53.56 40.93
C THR A 1067 3.54 -52.52 41.35
N SER A 1068 2.30 -52.99 41.62
CA SER A 1068 1.27 -52.49 42.58
C SER A 1068 0.87 -51.00 42.73
N GLY A 1069 -0.45 -50.73 42.71
CA GLY A 1069 -1.11 -49.51 43.24
C GLY A 1069 -1.49 -49.59 44.74
N PRO A 1070 -2.29 -48.64 45.28
CA PRO A 1070 -3.77 -48.78 45.37
C PRO A 1070 -4.51 -47.42 45.07
N THR A 1071 -5.70 -46.95 45.55
CA THR A 1071 -6.63 -47.34 46.66
C THR A 1071 -8.09 -46.79 46.54
N ARG A 1072 -9.09 -47.65 46.82
CA ARG A 1072 -10.42 -47.46 47.49
C ARG A 1072 -11.31 -46.17 47.39
N ARG A 1073 -12.58 -46.40 46.95
CA ARG A 1073 -13.92 -46.24 47.65
C ARG A 1073 -14.41 -44.88 48.24
N SER A 1074 -15.71 -44.57 48.43
CA SER A 1074 -17.01 -45.10 47.90
C SER A 1074 -18.30 -44.39 48.42
N SER A 1075 -19.35 -44.29 47.56
CA SER A 1075 -20.81 -44.47 47.85
C SER A 1075 -21.72 -43.38 48.51
N ARG A 1076 -23.05 -43.57 48.29
CA ARG A 1076 -24.28 -42.90 48.84
C ARG A 1076 -24.73 -41.59 48.15
N GLY A 1077 -26.05 -41.29 47.95
CA GLY A 1077 -27.25 -42.16 47.90
C GLY A 1077 -28.58 -41.54 48.44
N ARG A 1078 -29.72 -41.84 47.78
CA ARG A 1078 -31.16 -41.59 48.15
C ARG A 1078 -31.74 -40.16 47.95
N SER A 1079 -33.06 -39.91 47.78
CA SER A 1079 -34.24 -40.70 47.28
C SER A 1079 -35.56 -39.87 47.26
N ARG A 1080 -36.66 -40.42 46.68
CA ARG A 1080 -38.10 -40.00 46.77
C ARG A 1080 -38.50 -38.76 45.93
N LYS A 1081 -39.72 -38.59 45.39
CA LYS A 1081 -41.03 -39.34 45.24
C LYS A 1081 -41.61 -38.90 43.86
N GLY A 1082 -42.54 -39.56 43.14
CA GLY A 1082 -43.39 -40.74 43.41
C GLY A 1082 -44.08 -41.29 42.11
N ARG A 1083 -45.15 -42.07 42.27
CA ARG A 1083 -45.96 -42.83 41.25
C ARG A 1083 -47.45 -42.82 41.74
N PRO A 1084 -48.48 -43.42 41.07
CA PRO A 1084 -48.52 -44.31 39.88
C PRO A 1084 -49.45 -43.68 38.77
N PRO A 1085 -50.17 -44.36 37.81
CA PRO A 1085 -50.52 -45.78 37.61
C PRO A 1085 -49.74 -46.49 36.46
N SER A 1086 -50.41 -47.23 35.56
CA SER A 1086 -49.83 -48.37 34.82
C SER A 1086 -50.77 -49.00 33.76
N ARG A 1087 -50.21 -49.89 32.92
CA ARG A 1087 -50.82 -50.78 31.88
C ARG A 1087 -51.04 -50.11 30.51
N SER A 1088 -50.96 -50.82 29.37
CA SER A 1088 -50.61 -52.24 29.05
C SER A 1088 -49.87 -52.27 27.69
N ALA A 1089 -48.80 -53.06 27.49
CA ALA A 1089 -48.79 -54.49 27.10
C ALA A 1089 -49.54 -54.77 25.77
N ARG A 1090 -48.87 -55.15 24.68
CA ARG A 1090 -48.23 -56.47 24.33
C ARG A 1090 -49.24 -57.58 23.98
N SER A 1091 -49.39 -57.82 22.68
CA SER A 1091 -49.12 -59.10 22.00
C SER A 1091 -48.54 -58.76 20.61
N SER A 1092 -47.62 -59.47 19.96
CA SER A 1092 -47.12 -60.86 20.03
C SER A 1092 -48.10 -61.92 19.48
N GLY A 1093 -48.29 -61.87 18.16
CA GLY A 1093 -48.41 -63.02 17.27
C GLY A 1093 -47.29 -62.89 16.25
#